data_AF-A0A517Y367-F1
#
_entry.id   AF-A0A517Y367-F1
#
_cell.length_a   1.000
_cell.length_b   1.000
_cell.length_c   1.000
_cell.angle_alpha   90.00
_cell.angle_beta   90.00
_cell.angle_gamma   90.00
#
_symmetry.space_group_name_H-M   'P 1'
#
loop_
_entity.id
_entity.type
_entity.pdbx_description
1 polymer ?
#
loop_
_entity_poly.entity_id
_entity_poly.type
_entity_poly.pdbx_seq_one_letter_code
_entity_poly.pdbx_strand_id
1 'polypeptide(L)'
;MSKARKKRDTGTTQLDWLAAAIGQATRAAKFVVDGALPVADPGLVVEGIGPVPVPLRRGAAKALIAACHVAPFGKGTETLVDERVRKTFELDPQKFRLGDEWTSAIAAATRTTAAALGLPADRLEAKLYKLLVYEKGGFFRPHRDSEKHDRMVASLIAVLPNPFEGGRLVVRHGPAEREIPFREAAAGNGAWFAAFYADCEHEVERVTHGQRLALAYNLVLAPERAVRPAKPAPADALVAAIGGWVARHPAEPLVFALDHHYTQRGLSFDLLKGADRTRAEEVAAAADHAGCLVHLAQVSRHLTNSAFDEDDEYGYYGDDEDEDDRESRADGVEVGEVIDEELYGEEWADRDGRKQPWGAVAFDPAAVVSSVPLDDWKPTSEEYEGYTGNAGNTLDRWYHRSAVVVWPRERHYDVVTRGNATASIPQFCSLVKKLAKTPKAKLEPARGECLRFARALVANWPHRHSHSHAAPSPCDQFPASVLALHDRDAVAAFLTVLAERDDVTPLTTFVVAACREFGWDAFGRELKLLMSPPANQYGHRRELAPRDLDWLAEVCGERTHDPEWRLLAGELCKAAVTRFCERASQPRWAPPDRTTATAAEASLPALLRALAAAGRDDDLARVVRFVRESPSEFTLDCGQVPALKALVPWSRERFGSVPPPLRAWLDAVRTELERATAREPTPPSDWARPATVECRCGYCTQLNTFLADPTAAVGRIPASEDRRSHVIHQIERHRSDVSHRLERTGRPYTLVLTKTTGSYERAVRRYETDCRLLRDLPSLV
;
A
#
# COMPACT_ATOMS: atom_id res chain seq x y z
N MET A 1 -16.52 47.62 -6.25
CA MET A 1 -16.56 47.33 -4.79
C MET A 1 -15.44 46.34 -4.50
N SER A 2 -14.47 46.78 -3.70
CA SER A 2 -13.27 46.05 -3.31
C SER A 2 -13.62 44.76 -2.57
N LYS A 3 -13.32 43.59 -3.17
CA LYS A 3 -13.34 42.31 -2.45
C LYS A 3 -11.98 42.15 -1.76
N ALA A 4 -12.02 42.29 -0.44
CA ALA A 4 -10.90 42.08 0.44
C ALA A 4 -10.21 40.74 0.14
N ARG A 5 -8.92 40.82 -0.22
CA ARG A 5 -7.97 39.70 -0.13
C ARG A 5 -8.02 39.18 1.30
N LYS A 6 -8.66 38.03 1.49
CA LYS A 6 -8.50 37.20 2.69
C LYS A 6 -6.99 36.97 2.85
N LYS A 7 -6.42 37.43 3.97
CA LYS A 7 -5.03 37.16 4.38
C LYS A 7 -4.80 35.65 4.26
N ARG A 8 -3.98 35.24 3.29
CA ARG A 8 -3.38 33.90 3.22
C ARG A 8 -2.36 33.77 4.36
N ASP A 9 -2.23 32.54 4.77
CA ASP A 9 -1.71 32.02 6.03
C ASP A 9 -0.29 32.48 6.41
N THR A 10 -0.06 32.81 7.68
CA THR A 10 1.28 33.09 8.21
C THR A 10 2.18 31.84 8.26
N GLY A 11 1.59 30.64 8.18
CA GLY A 11 2.32 29.37 8.17
C GLY A 11 3.25 29.18 6.97
N THR A 12 2.80 29.50 5.76
CA THR A 12 3.57 29.35 4.52
C THR A 12 4.84 30.20 4.56
N THR A 13 4.74 31.45 5.03
CA THR A 13 5.89 32.36 5.12
C THR A 13 7.00 31.88 6.05
N GLN A 14 6.67 31.08 7.07
CA GLN A 14 7.63 30.56 8.03
C GLN A 14 8.40 29.35 7.49
N LEU A 15 7.73 28.48 6.73
CA LEU A 15 8.37 27.34 6.06
C LEU A 15 9.17 27.79 4.84
N ASP A 16 8.67 28.76 4.08
CA ASP A 16 9.42 29.39 2.98
C ASP A 16 10.70 30.03 3.51
N TRP A 17 10.62 30.69 4.67
CA TRP A 17 11.80 31.21 5.36
C TRP A 17 12.76 30.10 5.80
N LEU A 18 12.25 29.01 6.39
CA LEU A 18 13.08 27.85 6.77
C LEU A 18 13.76 27.22 5.56
N ALA A 19 13.02 26.99 4.48
CA ALA A 19 13.53 26.46 3.22
C ALA A 19 14.59 27.39 2.60
N ALA A 20 14.34 28.70 2.60
CA ALA A 20 15.30 29.70 2.11
C ALA A 20 16.55 29.79 2.99
N ALA A 21 16.41 29.79 4.31
CA ALA A 21 17.53 29.81 5.26
C ALA A 21 18.39 28.54 5.11
N ILE A 22 17.75 27.38 4.95
CA ILE A 22 18.41 26.11 4.68
C ILE A 22 19.12 26.14 3.32
N GLY A 23 18.46 26.61 2.25
CA GLY A 23 19.05 26.71 0.93
C GLY A 23 20.23 27.70 0.85
N GLN A 24 20.21 28.77 1.66
CA GLN A 24 21.34 29.70 1.77
C GLN A 24 22.55 29.08 2.49
N ALA A 25 22.32 28.26 3.52
CA ALA A 25 23.38 27.56 4.24
C ALA A 25 24.09 26.48 3.38
N THR A 26 23.42 25.91 2.37
CA THR A 26 23.94 24.77 1.59
C THR A 26 24.69 25.13 0.30
N ARG A 27 24.62 26.38 -0.17
CA ARG A 27 25.34 26.85 -1.38
C ARG A 27 26.87 26.76 -1.29
N ALA A 28 27.44 26.45 -0.12
CA ALA A 28 28.88 26.45 0.11
C ALA A 28 29.59 25.09 -0.04
N ALA A 29 28.87 23.95 -0.08
CA ALA A 29 29.49 22.62 -0.09
C ALA A 29 29.78 22.11 -1.52
N LYS A 30 31.01 21.67 -1.78
CA LYS A 30 31.36 20.99 -3.04
C LYS A 30 30.82 19.55 -3.02
N PHE A 31 30.23 19.09 -4.12
CA PHE A 31 29.81 17.69 -4.29
C PHE A 31 30.86 16.82 -5.00
N VAL A 32 31.86 17.47 -5.59
CA VAL A 32 33.02 16.86 -6.26
C VAL A 32 34.25 17.73 -6.09
N VAL A 33 35.40 17.09 -5.97
CA VAL A 33 36.73 17.70 -5.89
C VAL A 33 37.69 16.92 -6.77
N ASP A 34 38.57 17.62 -7.46
CA ASP A 34 39.60 17.01 -8.30
C ASP A 34 40.94 17.74 -8.12
N GLY A 35 42.03 17.05 -8.45
CA GLY A 35 43.37 17.63 -8.35
C GLY A 35 44.48 16.70 -8.80
N ALA A 36 45.67 17.28 -9.00
CA ALA A 36 46.87 16.53 -9.32
C ALA A 36 47.32 15.67 -8.11
N LEU A 37 47.85 14.48 -8.40
CA LEU A 37 48.57 13.67 -7.42
C LEU A 37 50.08 13.91 -7.58
N PRO A 38 50.84 14.07 -6.48
CA PRO A 38 52.27 14.39 -6.52
C PRO A 38 53.16 13.18 -6.92
N VAL A 39 52.58 12.14 -7.54
CA VAL A 39 53.25 10.88 -7.90
C VAL A 39 52.89 10.52 -9.33
N ALA A 40 53.91 10.44 -10.20
CA ALA A 40 53.72 10.06 -11.61
C ALA A 40 53.76 8.53 -11.81
N ASP A 41 54.59 7.81 -11.05
CA ASP A 41 54.66 6.34 -11.11
C ASP A 41 53.91 5.71 -9.92
N PRO A 42 52.82 4.97 -10.16
CA PRO A 42 52.07 4.28 -9.10
C PRO A 42 52.83 3.11 -8.47
N GLY A 43 53.96 2.67 -9.03
CA GLY A 43 54.64 1.45 -8.61
C GLY A 43 53.78 0.21 -8.85
N LEU A 44 53.01 0.21 -9.95
CA LEU A 44 52.04 -0.84 -10.26
C LEU A 44 52.75 -2.16 -10.60
N VAL A 45 52.45 -3.21 -9.84
CA VAL A 45 52.93 -4.58 -10.09
C VAL A 45 51.72 -5.49 -10.21
N VAL A 46 51.58 -6.17 -11.34
CA VAL A 46 50.45 -7.07 -11.63
C VAL A 46 50.90 -8.52 -11.58
N GLU A 47 50.14 -9.37 -10.90
CA GLU A 47 50.40 -10.80 -10.81
C GLU A 47 50.45 -11.43 -12.22
N GLY A 48 51.48 -12.23 -12.49
CA GLY A 48 51.69 -12.86 -13.81
C GLY A 48 52.28 -11.94 -14.89
N ILE A 49 52.35 -10.62 -14.68
CA ILE A 49 52.96 -9.66 -15.61
C ILE A 49 54.26 -9.07 -15.03
N GLY A 50 54.29 -8.78 -13.73
CA GLY A 50 55.38 -8.06 -13.06
C GLY A 50 55.14 -6.54 -13.04
N PRO A 51 56.20 -5.73 -12.94
CA PRO A 51 56.10 -4.27 -12.95
C PRO A 51 55.49 -3.73 -14.26
N VAL A 52 54.49 -2.84 -14.14
CA VAL A 52 53.76 -2.24 -15.26
C VAL A 52 53.96 -0.72 -15.21
N PRO A 53 55.01 -0.17 -15.85
CA PRO A 53 55.25 1.26 -15.86
C PRO A 53 54.24 1.99 -16.74
N VAL A 54 53.85 3.19 -16.30
CA VAL A 54 53.00 4.12 -17.07
C VAL A 54 53.84 5.31 -17.57
N PRO A 55 53.60 5.82 -18.79
CA PRO A 55 52.63 5.38 -19.79
C PRO A 55 52.89 3.97 -20.35
N LEU A 56 51.81 3.23 -20.66
CA LEU A 56 51.89 1.86 -21.14
C LEU A 56 52.47 1.78 -22.56
N ARG A 57 53.44 0.89 -22.75
CA ARG A 57 53.85 0.44 -24.10
C ARG A 57 52.82 -0.56 -24.64
N ARG A 58 52.68 -0.65 -25.98
CA ARG A 58 51.72 -1.53 -26.65
C ARG A 58 51.69 -2.99 -26.13
N GLY A 59 52.87 -3.57 -25.85
CA GLY A 59 52.97 -4.94 -25.32
C GLY A 59 52.41 -5.07 -23.90
N ALA A 60 52.78 -4.14 -23.01
CA ALA A 60 52.31 -4.10 -21.63
C ALA A 60 50.79 -3.83 -21.56
N ALA A 61 50.27 -2.96 -22.43
CA ALA A 61 48.84 -2.70 -22.54
C ALA A 61 48.02 -3.96 -22.90
N LYS A 62 48.50 -4.75 -23.88
CA LYS A 62 47.85 -6.01 -24.26
C LYS A 62 47.90 -7.04 -23.13
N ALA A 63 49.05 -7.16 -22.46
CA ALA A 63 49.21 -8.07 -21.32
C ALA A 63 48.29 -7.69 -20.16
N LEU A 64 48.17 -6.38 -19.85
CA LEU A 64 47.30 -5.89 -18.79
C LEU A 64 45.82 -6.18 -19.09
N ILE A 65 45.35 -5.88 -20.31
CA ILE A 65 43.97 -6.18 -20.72
C ILE A 65 43.70 -7.69 -20.66
N ALA A 66 44.66 -8.53 -21.08
CA ALA A 66 44.51 -9.99 -21.02
C ALA A 66 44.43 -10.55 -19.59
N ALA A 67 44.98 -9.84 -18.59
CA ALA A 67 44.86 -10.20 -17.18
C ALA A 67 43.55 -9.69 -16.53
N CYS A 68 42.85 -8.76 -17.18
CA CYS A 68 41.56 -8.22 -16.73
C CYS A 68 40.39 -9.10 -17.19
N HIS A 69 39.23 -8.90 -16.58
CA HIS A 69 37.94 -9.40 -17.08
C HIS A 69 37.04 -8.23 -17.48
N VAL A 70 36.03 -8.49 -18.33
CA VAL A 70 35.03 -7.47 -18.68
C VAL A 70 34.24 -7.12 -17.43
N ALA A 71 34.16 -5.83 -17.10
CA ALA A 71 33.54 -5.37 -15.88
C ALA A 71 32.01 -5.57 -15.94
N PRO A 72 31.40 -6.30 -14.98
CA PRO A 72 29.95 -6.42 -14.91
C PRO A 72 29.30 -5.11 -14.41
N PHE A 73 27.99 -5.01 -14.57
CA PHE A 73 27.15 -4.01 -13.90
C PHE A 73 26.01 -4.71 -13.13
N GLY A 74 25.51 -4.05 -12.09
CA GLY A 74 24.41 -4.58 -11.27
C GLY A 74 23.07 -4.01 -11.71
N LYS A 75 22.08 -4.88 -11.93
CA LYS A 75 20.66 -4.51 -12.01
C LYS A 75 19.92 -5.29 -10.92
N GLY A 76 19.61 -4.63 -9.80
CA GLY A 76 19.06 -5.30 -8.62
C GLY A 76 20.06 -6.29 -7.99
N THR A 77 19.64 -7.53 -7.75
CA THR A 77 20.49 -8.61 -7.19
C THR A 77 21.32 -9.37 -8.22
N GLU A 78 21.17 -9.07 -9.52
CA GLU A 78 21.85 -9.79 -10.60
C GLU A 78 23.09 -9.05 -11.09
N THR A 79 24.18 -9.80 -11.28
CA THR A 79 25.43 -9.33 -11.91
C THR A 79 25.39 -9.70 -13.39
N LEU A 80 25.10 -8.72 -14.26
CA LEU A 80 24.95 -8.93 -15.70
C LEU A 80 26.08 -8.21 -16.47
N VAL A 81 26.46 -8.76 -17.63
CA VAL A 81 27.39 -8.12 -18.57
C VAL A 81 26.56 -7.61 -19.76
N ASP A 82 26.34 -6.30 -19.84
CA ASP A 82 25.71 -5.62 -20.99
C ASP A 82 26.63 -4.50 -21.47
N GLU A 83 27.28 -4.73 -22.62
CA GLU A 83 28.18 -3.77 -23.24
C GLU A 83 27.49 -2.49 -23.74
N ARG A 84 26.15 -2.44 -23.74
CA ARG A 84 25.36 -1.22 -24.03
C ARG A 84 25.33 -0.25 -22.85
N VAL A 85 25.50 -0.77 -21.63
CA VAL A 85 25.50 0.01 -20.37
C VAL A 85 26.93 0.37 -19.96
N ARG A 86 27.86 -0.59 -20.06
CA ARG A 86 29.23 -0.42 -19.60
C ARG A 86 30.21 -1.18 -20.50
N LYS A 87 31.25 -0.49 -20.98
CA LYS A 87 32.35 -1.11 -21.72
C LYS A 87 33.69 -0.73 -21.12
N THR A 88 34.21 -1.58 -20.24
CA THR A 88 35.52 -1.44 -19.57
C THR A 88 36.02 -2.78 -19.07
N PHE A 89 37.34 -2.91 -18.94
CA PHE A 89 37.98 -4.05 -18.27
C PHE A 89 38.30 -3.67 -16.83
N GLU A 90 38.19 -4.63 -15.92
CA GLU A 90 38.58 -4.44 -14.53
C GLU A 90 39.53 -5.52 -14.03
N LEU A 91 40.35 -5.16 -13.05
CA LEU A 91 41.26 -6.05 -12.35
C LEU A 91 41.02 -5.93 -10.84
N ASP A 92 40.87 -7.09 -10.20
CA ASP A 92 40.66 -7.21 -8.76
C ASP A 92 41.91 -6.74 -7.97
N PRO A 93 41.74 -5.99 -6.87
CA PRO A 93 42.84 -5.48 -6.04
C PRO A 93 43.75 -6.55 -5.46
N GLN A 94 43.32 -7.81 -5.35
CA GLN A 94 44.18 -8.90 -4.91
C GLN A 94 45.23 -9.29 -5.97
N LYS A 95 44.99 -8.96 -7.25
CA LYS A 95 45.85 -9.33 -8.38
C LYS A 95 46.92 -8.28 -8.71
N PHE A 96 46.97 -7.16 -7.98
CA PHE A 96 47.99 -6.14 -8.19
C PHE A 96 48.40 -5.44 -6.89
N ARG A 97 49.56 -4.79 -6.91
CA ARG A 97 50.09 -3.97 -5.82
C ARG A 97 50.51 -2.61 -6.34
N LEU A 98 50.51 -1.63 -5.43
CA LEU A 98 50.91 -0.25 -5.66
C LEU A 98 52.04 0.10 -4.69
N GLY A 99 52.85 1.11 -5.03
CA GLY A 99 53.95 1.55 -4.19
C GLY A 99 53.52 2.34 -2.94
N ASP A 100 54.44 2.47 -1.99
CA ASP A 100 54.21 3.20 -0.73
C ASP A 100 54.02 4.72 -0.98
N GLU A 101 54.72 5.28 -1.97
CA GLU A 101 54.54 6.68 -2.40
C GLU A 101 53.13 6.92 -2.94
N TRP A 102 52.61 5.98 -3.74
CA TRP A 102 51.24 6.05 -4.25
C TRP A 102 50.22 5.98 -3.12
N THR A 103 50.42 5.06 -2.18
CA THR A 103 49.58 4.93 -0.98
C THR A 103 49.56 6.23 -0.16
N SER A 104 50.72 6.86 0.01
CA SER A 104 50.85 8.14 0.72
C SER A 104 50.16 9.29 -0.02
N ALA A 105 50.27 9.32 -1.36
CA ALA A 105 49.61 10.33 -2.20
C ALA A 105 48.08 10.21 -2.15
N ILE A 106 47.55 8.98 -2.20
CA ILE A 106 46.11 8.75 -2.03
C ILE A 106 45.65 9.18 -0.64
N ALA A 107 46.38 8.84 0.42
CA ALA A 107 46.03 9.29 1.78
C ALA A 107 46.00 10.83 1.91
N ALA A 108 46.91 11.54 1.23
CA ALA A 108 46.88 13.00 1.17
C ALA A 108 45.67 13.53 0.39
N ALA A 109 45.37 12.94 -0.77
CA ALA A 109 44.18 13.27 -1.55
C ALA A 109 42.88 13.01 -0.78
N THR A 110 42.82 11.94 0.02
CA THR A 110 41.69 11.62 0.91
C THR A 110 41.49 12.71 1.96
N ARG A 111 42.56 13.24 2.58
CA ARG A 111 42.45 14.36 3.53
C ARG A 111 41.95 15.65 2.86
N THR A 112 42.48 15.98 1.68
CA THR A 112 42.00 17.12 0.88
C THR A 112 40.53 16.94 0.50
N THR A 113 40.16 15.73 0.12
CA THR A 113 38.77 15.37 -0.21
C THR A 113 37.86 15.56 0.99
N ALA A 114 38.28 15.09 2.17
CA ALA A 114 37.50 15.23 3.37
C ALA A 114 37.21 16.71 3.69
N ALA A 115 38.24 17.56 3.67
CA ALA A 115 38.07 18.99 3.89
C ALA A 115 37.17 19.66 2.84
N ALA A 116 37.34 19.32 1.56
CA ALA A 116 36.60 19.94 0.47
C ALA A 116 35.12 19.53 0.42
N LEU A 117 34.82 18.28 0.77
CA LEU A 117 33.46 17.75 0.78
C LEU A 117 32.74 18.04 2.12
N GLY A 118 33.46 18.38 3.20
CA GLY A 118 32.87 18.57 4.52
C GLY A 118 32.72 17.27 5.31
N LEU A 119 33.68 16.35 5.15
CA LEU A 119 33.77 15.08 5.87
C LEU A 119 34.90 15.14 6.93
N PRO A 120 34.81 14.34 8.01
CA PRO A 120 35.85 14.31 9.05
C PRO A 120 37.17 13.72 8.53
N ALA A 121 38.18 14.58 8.38
CA ALA A 121 39.46 14.23 7.74
C ALA A 121 40.30 13.19 8.48
N ASP A 122 40.13 13.07 9.80
CA ASP A 122 40.80 12.10 10.66
C ASP A 122 40.15 10.70 10.61
N ARG A 123 38.97 10.59 10.00
CA ARG A 123 38.16 9.36 9.97
C ARG A 123 37.91 8.82 8.56
N LEU A 124 38.20 9.59 7.52
CA LEU A 124 37.98 9.18 6.14
C LEU A 124 39.14 8.32 5.63
N GLU A 125 38.85 7.08 5.28
CA GLU A 125 39.82 6.11 4.76
C GLU A 125 39.52 5.78 3.29
N ALA A 126 40.55 5.72 2.44
CA ALA A 126 40.42 5.23 1.08
C ALA A 126 40.75 3.74 1.00
N LYS A 127 39.77 2.93 0.59
CA LYS A 127 39.93 1.48 0.38
C LYS A 127 39.97 1.19 -1.11
N LEU A 128 41.10 0.64 -1.59
CA LEU A 128 41.27 0.27 -2.99
C LEU A 128 40.19 -0.74 -3.39
N TYR A 129 39.44 -0.42 -4.44
CA TYR A 129 38.34 -1.24 -4.92
C TYR A 129 38.72 -2.02 -6.18
N LYS A 130 39.25 -1.35 -7.22
CA LYS A 130 39.66 -2.01 -8.46
C LYS A 130 40.50 -1.12 -9.36
N LEU A 131 41.22 -1.74 -10.29
CA LEU A 131 41.82 -1.09 -11.45
C LEU A 131 40.88 -1.22 -12.65
N LEU A 132 40.71 -0.14 -13.40
CA LEU A 132 39.84 -0.03 -14.56
C LEU A 132 40.66 0.38 -15.79
N VAL A 133 40.42 -0.32 -16.90
CA VAL A 133 41.02 -0.02 -18.20
C VAL A 133 39.90 0.26 -19.19
N TYR A 134 39.91 1.48 -19.75
CA TYR A 134 39.03 1.85 -20.86
C TYR A 134 39.88 1.97 -22.12
N GLU A 135 39.60 1.12 -23.10
CA GLU A 135 40.16 1.23 -24.45
C GLU A 135 39.29 2.13 -25.33
N LYS A 136 39.72 2.34 -26.58
CA LYS A 136 38.91 3.04 -27.58
C LYS A 136 37.51 2.44 -27.67
N GLY A 137 36.51 3.32 -27.54
CA GLY A 137 35.10 2.98 -27.53
C GLY A 137 34.55 2.60 -26.16
N GLY A 138 35.38 2.46 -25.12
CA GLY A 138 34.95 2.21 -23.74
C GLY A 138 34.22 3.40 -23.12
N PHE A 139 33.23 3.14 -22.28
CA PHE A 139 32.37 4.14 -21.62
C PHE A 139 31.65 3.51 -20.42
N PHE A 140 30.99 4.35 -19.61
CA PHE A 140 30.02 3.91 -18.61
C PHE A 140 28.88 4.92 -18.54
N ARG A 141 27.64 4.48 -18.83
CA ARG A 141 26.43 5.30 -18.78
C ARG A 141 26.18 5.95 -17.40
N PRO A 142 25.30 6.97 -17.31
CA PRO A 142 24.90 7.57 -16.04
C PRO A 142 24.45 6.52 -15.02
N HIS A 143 25.05 6.56 -13.84
CA HIS A 143 24.74 5.67 -12.72
C HIS A 143 25.15 6.29 -11.38
N ARG A 144 24.69 5.69 -10.28
CA ARG A 144 25.15 5.98 -8.91
C ARG A 144 25.94 4.79 -8.37
N ASP A 145 26.92 5.06 -7.51
CA ASP A 145 27.68 3.97 -6.89
C ASP A 145 26.82 3.30 -5.81
N SER A 146 26.77 1.96 -5.84
CA SER A 146 26.22 1.22 -4.69
C SER A 146 27.25 1.19 -3.57
N GLU A 147 26.83 1.45 -2.34
CA GLU A 147 27.67 1.33 -1.14
C GLU A 147 28.24 -0.10 -1.02
N LYS A 148 29.56 -0.27 -1.20
CA LYS A 148 30.23 -1.59 -1.20
C LYS A 148 30.80 -1.98 0.17
N HIS A 149 30.92 -1.03 1.08
CA HIS A 149 31.35 -1.23 2.46
C HIS A 149 30.38 -0.52 3.39
N ASP A 150 30.21 -1.07 4.59
CA ASP A 150 29.53 -0.34 5.66
C ASP A 150 30.23 1.00 5.87
N ARG A 151 29.43 2.07 5.94
CA ARG A 151 29.89 3.46 6.16
C ARG A 151 30.69 4.06 5.00
N MET A 152 30.55 3.51 3.78
CA MET A 152 31.01 4.17 2.55
C MET A 152 30.18 5.43 2.29
N VAL A 153 30.84 6.56 2.05
CA VAL A 153 30.16 7.86 1.83
C VAL A 153 30.49 8.50 0.48
N ALA A 154 31.62 8.15 -0.12
CA ALA A 154 32.13 8.76 -1.34
C ALA A 154 33.02 7.78 -2.12
N SER A 155 33.34 8.15 -3.35
CA SER A 155 34.26 7.44 -4.24
C SER A 155 35.42 8.35 -4.63
N LEU A 156 36.61 7.78 -4.81
CA LEU A 156 37.78 8.47 -5.34
C LEU A 156 38.32 7.69 -6.53
N ILE A 157 38.42 8.38 -7.68
CA ILE A 157 38.92 7.86 -8.94
C ILE A 157 40.25 8.52 -9.24
N ALA A 158 41.34 7.77 -9.17
CA ALA A 158 42.68 8.24 -9.53
C ALA A 158 43.04 7.74 -10.94
N VAL A 159 43.20 8.65 -11.89
CA VAL A 159 43.58 8.37 -13.27
C VAL A 159 45.10 8.42 -13.41
N LEU A 160 45.69 7.33 -13.90
CA LEU A 160 47.12 7.18 -14.10
C LEU A 160 47.58 7.93 -15.36
N PRO A 161 48.84 8.43 -15.42
CA PRO A 161 49.36 9.15 -16.57
C PRO A 161 49.59 8.20 -17.76
N ASN A 162 48.57 8.06 -18.59
CA ASN A 162 48.62 7.27 -19.81
C ASN A 162 47.82 7.99 -20.91
N PRO A 163 48.38 8.25 -22.10
CA PRO A 163 47.69 9.06 -23.10
C PRO A 163 46.31 8.54 -23.54
N PHE A 164 45.29 9.41 -23.50
CA PHE A 164 43.93 9.15 -24.02
C PHE A 164 43.18 10.41 -24.43
N GLU A 165 42.16 10.27 -25.28
CA GLU A 165 41.20 11.32 -25.66
C GLU A 165 39.75 10.87 -25.39
N GLY A 166 38.85 11.83 -25.12
CA GLY A 166 37.52 11.54 -24.61
C GLY A 166 37.57 11.07 -23.16
N GLY A 167 36.67 10.18 -22.74
CA GLY A 167 36.79 9.51 -21.43
C GLY A 167 36.65 10.43 -20.22
N ARG A 168 36.02 11.60 -20.37
CA ARG A 168 35.80 12.56 -19.27
C ARG A 168 34.88 11.94 -18.23
N LEU A 169 35.10 12.28 -16.97
CA LEU A 169 34.16 11.96 -15.90
C LEU A 169 33.19 13.14 -15.75
N VAL A 170 31.90 12.87 -15.91
CA VAL A 170 30.85 13.85 -15.64
C VAL A 170 30.16 13.46 -14.34
N VAL A 171 30.11 14.37 -13.38
CA VAL A 171 29.49 14.16 -12.06
C VAL A 171 28.34 15.15 -11.89
N ARG A 172 27.17 14.64 -11.48
CA ARG A 172 25.93 15.38 -11.30
C ARG A 172 25.40 15.21 -9.87
N HIS A 173 24.95 16.31 -9.28
CA HIS A 173 24.27 16.33 -7.98
C HIS A 173 23.13 17.34 -8.02
N GLY A 174 21.89 16.85 -8.07
CA GLY A 174 20.72 17.70 -8.31
C GLY A 174 20.82 18.45 -9.66
N PRO A 175 20.67 19.78 -9.69
CA PRO A 175 20.82 20.58 -10.92
C PRO A 175 22.28 20.90 -11.28
N ALA A 176 23.26 20.57 -10.42
CA ALA A 176 24.65 20.91 -10.65
C ALA A 176 25.40 19.80 -11.42
N GLU A 177 26.24 20.19 -12.37
CA GLU A 177 27.08 19.29 -13.18
C GLU A 177 28.53 19.77 -13.21
N ARG A 178 29.47 18.82 -13.19
CA ARG A 178 30.91 19.09 -13.34
C ARG A 178 31.56 18.06 -14.27
N GLU A 179 32.26 18.55 -15.28
CA GLU A 179 33.09 17.75 -16.16
C GLU A 179 34.56 17.76 -15.72
N ILE A 180 35.18 16.58 -15.63
CA ILE A 180 36.57 16.41 -15.22
C ILE A 180 37.33 15.70 -16.33
N PRO A 181 38.16 16.43 -17.10
CA PRO A 181 38.90 15.86 -18.23
C PRO A 181 40.21 15.18 -17.86
N PHE A 182 40.70 15.29 -16.61
CA PHE A 182 41.98 14.72 -16.16
C PHE A 182 43.18 15.10 -17.06
N ARG A 183 43.32 16.39 -17.40
CA ARG A 183 44.24 16.88 -18.47
C ARG A 183 45.67 16.33 -18.38
N GLU A 184 46.30 16.39 -17.20
CA GLU A 184 47.69 15.91 -17.03
C GLU A 184 47.81 14.39 -17.19
N ALA A 185 46.82 13.64 -16.73
CA ALA A 185 46.80 12.18 -16.85
C ALA A 185 46.54 11.76 -18.30
N ALA A 186 45.61 12.45 -18.98
CA ALA A 186 45.29 12.26 -20.39
C ALA A 186 46.45 12.63 -21.33
N ALA A 187 47.32 13.56 -20.93
CA ALA A 187 48.55 13.88 -21.63
C ALA A 187 49.71 12.90 -21.32
N GLY A 188 49.58 12.09 -20.25
CA GLY A 188 50.65 11.21 -19.77
C GLY A 188 51.73 11.91 -18.92
N ASN A 189 51.45 13.11 -18.42
CA ASN A 189 52.42 13.94 -17.69
C ASN A 189 52.38 13.72 -16.17
N GLY A 190 51.23 13.36 -15.60
CA GLY A 190 51.07 13.14 -14.16
C GLY A 190 49.72 12.56 -13.80
N ALA A 191 49.61 11.91 -12.64
CA ALA A 191 48.35 11.34 -12.18
C ALA A 191 47.39 12.45 -11.68
N TRP A 192 46.09 12.21 -11.83
CA TRP A 192 45.04 13.14 -11.40
C TRP A 192 43.89 12.38 -10.75
N PHE A 193 43.32 12.91 -9.67
CA PHE A 193 42.20 12.29 -8.99
C PHE A 193 40.94 13.14 -9.09
N ALA A 194 39.79 12.48 -8.98
CA ALA A 194 38.49 13.08 -8.74
C ALA A 194 37.81 12.30 -7.61
N ALA A 195 37.18 12.98 -6.66
CA ALA A 195 36.41 12.37 -5.60
C ALA A 195 35.05 13.06 -5.44
N PHE A 196 34.00 12.27 -5.26
CA PHE A 196 32.61 12.70 -5.23
C PHE A 196 31.79 11.80 -4.30
N TYR A 197 30.67 12.30 -3.80
CA TYR A 197 29.76 11.51 -2.96
C TYR A 197 29.18 10.30 -3.71
N ALA A 198 28.97 9.18 -3.00
CA ALA A 198 28.57 7.92 -3.63
C ALA A 198 27.18 7.99 -4.32
N ASP A 199 26.32 8.89 -3.86
CA ASP A 199 24.98 9.14 -4.40
C ASP A 199 24.95 10.16 -5.53
N CYS A 200 26.09 10.77 -5.88
CA CYS A 200 26.20 11.56 -7.11
C CYS A 200 26.02 10.65 -8.32
N GLU A 201 25.14 11.06 -9.23
CA GLU A 201 25.06 10.42 -10.53
C GLU A 201 26.31 10.78 -11.33
N HIS A 202 26.92 9.82 -11.99
CA HIS A 202 28.10 10.06 -12.79
C HIS A 202 28.18 9.14 -13.99
N GLU A 203 28.93 9.58 -14.99
CA GLU A 203 29.22 8.80 -16.19
C GLU A 203 30.67 8.98 -16.64
N VAL A 204 31.16 7.98 -17.36
CA VAL A 204 32.42 8.07 -18.08
C VAL A 204 32.09 8.13 -19.56
N GLU A 205 32.36 9.27 -20.17
CA GLU A 205 32.16 9.45 -21.61
C GLU A 205 33.00 8.46 -22.42
N ARG A 206 32.67 8.34 -23.71
CA ARG A 206 33.37 7.44 -24.60
C ARG A 206 34.83 7.86 -24.80
N VAL A 207 35.76 6.93 -24.59
CA VAL A 207 37.17 7.09 -24.98
C VAL A 207 37.28 7.00 -26.50
N THR A 208 37.83 8.01 -27.16
CA THR A 208 37.95 8.08 -28.63
C THR A 208 39.32 7.59 -29.13
N HIS A 209 40.37 7.85 -28.35
CA HIS A 209 41.75 7.43 -28.63
C HIS A 209 42.49 7.06 -27.34
N GLY A 210 43.52 6.20 -27.48
CA GLY A 210 44.39 5.80 -26.36
C GLY A 210 43.71 4.85 -25.37
N GLN A 211 44.21 4.86 -24.13
CA GLN A 211 43.70 4.01 -23.04
C GLN A 211 43.64 4.80 -21.73
N ARG A 212 42.46 4.88 -21.12
CA ARG A 212 42.29 5.51 -19.80
C ARG A 212 42.43 4.45 -18.71
N LEU A 213 43.43 4.63 -17.85
CA LEU A 213 43.69 3.77 -16.68
C LEU A 213 43.25 4.47 -15.41
N ALA A 214 42.41 3.83 -14.62
CA ALA A 214 41.90 4.41 -13.38
C ALA A 214 41.95 3.41 -12.22
N LEU A 215 42.30 3.89 -11.04
CA LEU A 215 42.17 3.18 -9.77
C LEU A 215 40.98 3.74 -9.02
N ALA A 216 39.99 2.90 -8.75
CA ALA A 216 38.81 3.27 -7.98
C ALA A 216 39.02 2.92 -6.50
N TYR A 217 38.67 3.85 -5.61
CA TYR A 217 38.71 3.69 -4.16
C TYR A 217 37.34 4.02 -3.56
N ASN A 218 36.90 3.19 -2.62
CA ASN A 218 35.75 3.46 -1.78
C ASN A 218 36.21 4.30 -0.59
N LEU A 219 35.60 5.47 -0.36
CA LEU A 219 35.89 6.32 0.79
C LEU A 219 34.94 5.97 1.94
N VAL A 220 35.50 5.47 3.03
CA VAL A 220 34.76 4.88 4.17
C VAL A 220 35.07 5.67 5.44
N LEU A 221 34.04 5.96 6.22
CA LEU A 221 34.20 6.59 7.53
C LEU A 221 34.47 5.55 8.62
N ALA A 222 35.59 5.69 9.32
CA ALA A 222 35.83 4.98 10.57
C ALA A 222 34.75 5.33 11.62
N PRO A 223 34.36 4.38 12.50
CA PRO A 223 33.42 4.63 13.59
C PRO A 223 33.83 5.83 14.45
N GLU A 224 32.85 6.63 14.86
CA GLU A 224 33.09 7.75 15.76
C GLU A 224 33.63 7.23 17.12
N ARG A 225 34.71 7.83 17.61
CA ARG A 225 35.17 7.60 19.00
C ARG A 225 34.21 8.36 19.94
N ALA A 226 33.90 7.81 21.11
CA ALA A 226 32.85 8.27 22.03
C ALA A 226 32.95 9.73 22.55
N VAL A 227 33.89 10.54 22.07
CA VAL A 227 34.04 11.95 22.44
C VAL A 227 33.26 12.80 21.43
N ARG A 228 31.98 13.05 21.72
CA ARG A 228 31.19 14.05 20.98
C ARG A 228 31.70 15.45 21.35
N PRO A 229 32.04 16.33 20.39
CA PRO A 229 32.32 17.73 20.70
C PRO A 229 31.11 18.41 21.34
N ALA A 230 31.34 19.51 22.04
CA ALA A 230 30.28 20.29 22.67
C ALA A 230 29.26 20.73 21.61
N LYS A 231 27.96 20.50 21.88
CA LYS A 231 26.87 20.87 20.99
C LYS A 231 26.98 22.37 20.64
N PRO A 232 26.94 22.76 19.35
CA PRO A 232 26.79 24.17 19.01
C PRO A 232 25.48 24.70 19.60
N ALA A 233 25.49 25.96 20.07
CA ALA A 233 24.26 26.62 20.47
C ALA A 233 23.36 26.76 19.23
N PRO A 234 22.08 26.33 19.29
CA PRO A 234 21.20 26.45 18.14
C PRO A 234 20.92 27.92 17.84
N ALA A 235 20.66 28.25 16.57
CA ALA A 235 20.20 29.57 16.21
C ALA A 235 18.80 29.84 16.81
N ASP A 236 18.64 30.95 17.55
CA ASP A 236 17.37 31.32 18.19
C ASP A 236 16.18 31.35 17.22
N ALA A 237 16.43 31.78 15.98
CA ALA A 237 15.41 31.83 14.93
C ALA A 237 14.91 30.43 14.54
N LEU A 238 15.80 29.42 14.50
CA LEU A 238 15.42 28.03 14.18
C LEU A 238 14.63 27.40 15.34
N VAL A 239 15.02 27.69 16.59
CA VAL A 239 14.26 27.27 17.79
C VAL A 239 12.86 27.86 17.76
N ALA A 240 12.75 29.17 17.53
CA ALA A 240 11.46 29.85 17.44
C ALA A 240 10.60 29.31 16.28
N ALA A 241 11.22 28.98 15.15
CA ALA A 241 10.52 28.46 13.99
C ALA A 241 9.98 27.04 14.24
N ILE A 242 10.81 26.12 14.74
CA ILE A 242 10.36 24.76 15.10
C ILE A 242 9.28 24.85 16.19
N GLY A 243 9.52 25.63 17.24
CA GLY A 243 8.57 25.85 18.33
C GLY A 243 7.21 26.39 17.85
N GLY A 244 7.23 27.38 16.96
CA GLY A 244 6.02 27.98 16.39
C GLY A 244 5.24 27.04 15.47
N TRP A 245 5.93 26.16 14.72
CA TRP A 245 5.28 25.11 13.93
C TRP A 245 4.59 24.11 14.85
N VAL A 246 5.34 23.51 15.77
CA VAL A 246 4.81 22.43 16.60
C VAL A 246 3.71 22.87 17.57
N ALA A 247 3.69 24.16 17.95
CA ALA A 247 2.59 24.72 18.73
C ALA A 247 1.29 24.83 17.91
N ARG A 248 1.38 25.12 16.61
CA ARG A 248 0.22 25.24 15.70
C ARG A 248 -0.23 23.88 15.16
N HIS A 249 0.72 23.00 14.88
CA HIS A 249 0.52 21.71 14.21
C HIS A 249 1.12 20.55 15.03
N PRO A 250 0.65 20.33 16.27
CA PRO A 250 1.30 19.43 17.21
C PRO A 250 1.31 17.94 16.80
N ALA A 251 0.40 17.53 15.91
CA ALA A 251 0.30 16.17 15.41
C ALA A 251 0.83 16.01 13.96
N GLU A 252 1.42 17.06 13.39
CA GLU A 252 2.03 17.03 12.06
C GLU A 252 3.56 17.11 12.20
N PRO A 253 4.28 16.05 11.82
CA PRO A 253 5.73 16.06 11.88
C PRO A 253 6.30 17.07 10.87
N LEU A 254 7.27 17.87 11.31
CA LEU A 254 8.02 18.77 10.44
C LEU A 254 9.15 17.97 9.77
N VAL A 255 9.17 17.96 8.44
CA VAL A 255 10.04 17.09 7.63
C VAL A 255 11.09 17.95 6.93
N PHE A 256 12.36 17.85 7.32
CA PHE A 256 13.46 18.51 6.64
C PHE A 256 14.10 17.56 5.63
N ALA A 257 13.72 17.69 4.35
CA ALA A 257 14.30 16.90 3.28
C ALA A 257 15.81 17.14 3.19
N LEU A 258 16.57 16.08 2.96
CA LEU A 258 18.01 16.09 2.78
C LEU A 258 18.36 16.15 1.29
N ASP A 259 19.48 16.78 0.98
CA ASP A 259 19.89 17.01 -0.42
C ASP A 259 20.53 15.73 -1.00
N HIS A 260 21.24 14.95 -0.17
CA HIS A 260 21.79 13.66 -0.56
C HIS A 260 20.77 12.53 -0.46
N HIS A 261 20.98 11.49 -1.27
CA HIS A 261 20.30 10.22 -1.10
C HIS A 261 21.09 9.31 -0.15
N TYR A 262 20.38 8.73 0.82
CA TYR A 262 20.93 7.76 1.76
C TYR A 262 20.21 6.43 1.61
N THR A 263 20.93 5.33 1.77
CA THR A 263 20.29 4.03 2.00
C THR A 263 19.74 3.97 3.43
N GLN A 264 18.89 2.99 3.73
CA GLN A 264 18.47 2.73 5.11
C GLN A 264 19.67 2.59 6.08
N ARG A 265 20.79 2.02 5.62
CA ARG A 265 22.00 1.86 6.43
C ARG A 265 22.73 3.18 6.66
N GLY A 266 22.57 4.14 5.74
CA GLY A 266 23.14 5.48 5.81
C GLY A 266 22.38 6.44 6.72
N LEU A 267 21.19 6.07 7.23
CA LEU A 267 20.38 6.91 8.11
C LEU A 267 20.95 6.94 9.54
N SER A 268 22.06 7.65 9.72
CA SER A 268 22.66 7.98 11.01
C SER A 268 23.31 9.35 10.89
N PHE A 269 23.25 10.18 11.94
CA PHE A 269 23.84 11.53 11.92
C PHE A 269 25.32 11.49 11.55
N ASP A 270 26.02 10.47 12.03
CA ASP A 270 27.45 10.25 11.78
C ASP A 270 27.79 9.95 10.30
N LEU A 271 26.81 9.51 9.52
CA LEU A 271 26.95 9.14 8.10
C LEU A 271 26.39 10.18 7.14
N LEU A 272 25.75 11.24 7.65
CA LEU A 272 25.26 12.34 6.82
C LEU A 272 26.42 13.05 6.10
N LYS A 273 26.17 13.43 4.85
CA LYS A 273 27.14 13.95 3.89
C LYS A 273 27.06 15.47 3.85
N GLY A 274 28.21 16.14 3.97
CA GLY A 274 28.35 17.58 3.78
C GLY A 274 27.31 18.41 4.54
N ALA A 275 26.57 19.25 3.80
CA ALA A 275 25.61 20.19 4.37
C ALA A 275 24.44 19.53 5.11
N ASP A 276 24.06 18.29 4.74
CA ASP A 276 23.01 17.56 5.44
C ASP A 276 23.40 17.23 6.89
N ARG A 277 24.70 16.96 7.14
CA ARG A 277 25.20 16.72 8.50
C ARG A 277 25.03 17.95 9.37
N THR A 278 25.52 19.09 8.90
CA THR A 278 25.40 20.38 9.60
C THR A 278 23.93 20.73 9.84
N ARG A 279 23.08 20.57 8.82
CA ARG A 279 21.62 20.79 8.91
C ARG A 279 20.99 19.91 9.99
N ALA A 280 21.30 18.61 9.99
CA ALA A 280 20.74 17.68 10.96
C ALA A 280 21.18 18.03 12.39
N GLU A 281 22.43 18.41 12.60
CA GLU A 281 22.95 18.84 13.91
C GLU A 281 22.27 20.12 14.42
N GLU A 282 22.11 21.13 13.56
CA GLU A 282 21.43 22.39 13.90
C GLU A 282 19.94 22.17 14.20
N VAL A 283 19.24 21.44 13.33
CA VAL A 283 17.83 21.07 13.52
C VAL A 283 17.67 20.26 14.80
N ALA A 284 18.56 19.32 15.09
CA ALA A 284 18.49 18.52 16.30
C ALA A 284 18.73 19.34 17.57
N ALA A 285 19.68 20.27 17.54
CA ALA A 285 19.92 21.18 18.67
C ALA A 285 18.72 22.09 18.92
N ALA A 286 18.08 22.61 17.86
CA ALA A 286 16.91 23.46 17.98
C ALA A 286 15.66 22.68 18.44
N ALA A 287 15.46 21.48 17.89
CA ALA A 287 14.39 20.57 18.30
C ALA A 287 14.52 20.13 19.76
N ASP A 288 15.74 19.86 20.25
CA ASP A 288 16.00 19.55 21.66
C ASP A 288 15.50 20.70 22.58
N HIS A 289 15.75 21.96 22.20
CA HIS A 289 15.28 23.13 22.96
C HIS A 289 13.76 23.30 22.89
N ALA A 290 13.14 22.92 21.77
CA ALA A 290 11.69 22.93 21.59
C ALA A 290 10.97 21.70 22.20
N GLY A 291 11.67 20.82 22.93
CA GLY A 291 11.07 19.62 23.54
C GLY A 291 10.65 18.54 22.53
N CYS A 292 11.24 18.56 21.34
CA CYS A 292 10.89 17.68 20.22
C CYS A 292 11.78 16.43 20.15
N LEU A 293 11.22 15.37 19.56
CA LEU A 293 11.94 14.19 19.08
C LEU A 293 12.49 14.47 17.68
N VAL A 294 13.59 13.79 17.35
CA VAL A 294 14.25 13.92 16.05
C VAL A 294 14.65 12.55 15.56
N HIS A 295 14.21 12.23 14.35
CA HIS A 295 14.44 10.96 13.70
C HIS A 295 14.89 11.17 12.26
N LEU A 296 15.45 10.13 11.67
CA LEU A 296 15.74 10.06 10.24
C LEU A 296 14.73 9.11 9.59
N ALA A 297 14.31 9.41 8.36
CA ALA A 297 13.40 8.59 7.58
C ALA A 297 13.76 8.64 6.09
N GLN A 298 13.37 7.61 5.34
CA GLN A 298 13.18 7.71 3.90
C GLN A 298 11.79 8.30 3.65
N VAL A 299 11.73 9.33 2.83
CA VAL A 299 10.51 9.97 2.38
C VAL A 299 10.19 9.42 1.00
N SER A 300 9.00 8.86 0.86
CA SER A 300 8.46 8.33 -0.39
C SER A 300 7.23 9.16 -0.76
N ARG A 301 7.25 9.73 -1.97
CA ARG A 301 6.10 10.38 -2.61
C ARG A 301 5.69 9.53 -3.81
N HIS A 302 4.42 9.22 -3.93
CA HIS A 302 3.85 8.52 -5.08
C HIS A 302 2.72 9.38 -5.65
N LEU A 303 2.87 9.75 -6.91
CA LEU A 303 1.86 10.49 -7.67
C LEU A 303 1.28 9.56 -8.73
N THR A 304 -0.04 9.49 -8.78
CA THR A 304 -0.78 8.85 -9.88
C THR A 304 -1.45 9.95 -10.69
N ASN A 305 -1.01 10.13 -11.93
CA ASN A 305 -1.60 11.07 -12.88
C ASN A 305 -2.49 10.34 -13.88
N SER A 306 -3.54 11.02 -14.39
CA SER A 306 -4.16 10.58 -15.63
C SER A 306 -3.17 10.74 -16.78
N ALA A 307 -3.31 9.94 -17.82
CA ALA A 307 -2.45 9.99 -18.98
C ALA A 307 -3.26 9.80 -20.27
N PHE A 308 -2.85 10.48 -21.34
CA PHE A 308 -3.47 10.39 -22.65
C PHE A 308 -2.41 10.04 -23.70
N ASP A 309 -2.71 9.06 -24.55
CA ASP A 309 -1.88 8.78 -25.73
C ASP A 309 -2.24 9.78 -26.83
N GLU A 310 -1.24 10.28 -27.58
CA GLU A 310 -1.46 11.21 -28.72
C GLU A 310 -2.43 10.66 -29.81
N ASP A 311 -2.77 9.37 -29.79
CA ASP A 311 -3.63 8.70 -30.79
C ASP A 311 -5.10 8.45 -30.33
N ASP A 312 -5.50 8.78 -29.10
CA ASP A 312 -6.85 8.53 -28.56
C ASP A 312 -7.86 9.69 -28.80
N GLU A 313 -7.76 10.37 -29.95
CA GLU A 313 -8.72 11.40 -30.39
C GLU A 313 -10.06 10.79 -30.83
N TYR A 314 -10.88 10.33 -29.87
CA TYR A 314 -12.33 10.21 -30.04
C TYR A 314 -13.02 11.46 -29.50
N GLY A 315 -13.22 12.41 -30.40
CA GLY A 315 -13.69 13.77 -30.11
C GLY A 315 -15.05 13.91 -29.42
N TYR A 316 -15.14 14.98 -28.64
CA TYR A 316 -16.39 15.67 -28.35
C TYR A 316 -16.15 17.19 -28.36
N TYR A 317 -16.98 17.90 -29.11
CA TYR A 317 -16.89 19.34 -29.43
C TYR A 317 -16.87 20.28 -28.22
N GLY A 318 -16.09 21.38 -28.33
CA GLY A 318 -16.44 22.67 -27.70
C GLY A 318 -15.28 23.61 -27.37
N ASP A 319 -15.01 24.54 -28.28
CA ASP A 319 -14.40 25.89 -28.18
C ASP A 319 -13.50 26.30 -26.98
N ASP A 320 -12.33 26.82 -27.37
CA ASP A 320 -11.65 28.03 -26.91
C ASP A 320 -11.65 28.35 -25.40
N GLU A 321 -10.49 28.21 -24.75
CA GLU A 321 -9.76 29.34 -24.11
C GLU A 321 -8.42 28.87 -23.50
N ASP A 322 -7.39 29.63 -23.86
CA ASP A 322 -6.17 29.99 -23.12
C ASP A 322 -4.95 29.06 -22.92
N GLU A 323 -3.82 29.71 -23.27
CA GLU A 323 -2.40 29.40 -23.27
C GLU A 323 -1.77 28.88 -21.96
N ASP A 324 -0.60 28.26 -22.15
CA ASP A 324 0.53 28.18 -21.21
C ASP A 324 0.37 27.28 -19.98
N ASP A 325 0.59 25.97 -20.17
CA ASP A 325 1.32 25.11 -19.21
C ASP A 325 1.72 23.78 -19.90
N ARG A 326 2.88 23.77 -20.57
CA ARG A 326 3.46 22.55 -21.17
C ARG A 326 4.69 22.11 -20.37
N GLU A 327 4.49 21.37 -19.28
CA GLU A 327 5.58 20.70 -18.57
C GLU A 327 5.57 19.18 -18.73
N SER A 328 6.72 18.69 -19.22
CA SER A 328 7.21 17.30 -19.24
C SER A 328 6.53 16.28 -20.17
N ARG A 329 6.98 16.25 -21.43
CA ARG A 329 6.79 15.12 -22.35
C ARG A 329 7.77 13.99 -21.99
N ALA A 330 7.28 12.91 -21.41
CA ALA A 330 7.98 11.62 -21.37
C ALA A 330 7.38 10.73 -22.48
N ASP A 331 8.19 10.37 -23.48
CA ASP A 331 7.90 9.35 -24.51
C ASP A 331 6.45 9.28 -25.07
N GLY A 332 5.93 10.41 -25.58
CA GLY A 332 4.67 10.42 -26.35
C GLY A 332 3.37 10.29 -25.54
N VAL A 333 3.46 10.38 -24.21
CA VAL A 333 2.32 10.38 -23.29
C VAL A 333 2.08 11.80 -22.77
N GLU A 334 0.85 12.32 -22.91
CA GLU A 334 0.42 13.57 -22.30
C GLU A 334 -0.04 13.28 -20.85
N VAL A 335 0.65 13.92 -19.89
CA VAL A 335 0.35 13.76 -18.46
C VAL A 335 -0.79 14.70 -18.09
N GLY A 336 -1.90 14.13 -17.63
CA GLY A 336 -3.05 14.85 -17.11
C GLY A 336 -2.98 15.11 -15.60
N GLU A 337 -4.14 15.42 -15.01
CA GLU A 337 -4.28 15.80 -13.60
C GLU A 337 -3.82 14.70 -12.62
N VAL A 338 -3.37 15.12 -11.43
CA VAL A 338 -3.07 14.21 -10.32
C VAL A 338 -4.37 13.63 -9.78
N ILE A 339 -4.51 12.31 -9.87
CA ILE A 339 -5.65 11.54 -9.36
C ILE A 339 -5.45 11.23 -7.87
N ASP A 340 -4.23 10.84 -7.50
CA ASP A 340 -3.89 10.49 -6.13
C ASP A 340 -2.45 10.91 -5.80
N GLU A 341 -2.23 11.27 -4.55
CA GLU A 341 -0.91 11.64 -4.00
C GLU A 341 -0.74 11.02 -2.62
N GLU A 342 0.26 10.14 -2.51
CA GLU A 342 0.72 9.62 -1.24
C GLU A 342 2.08 10.22 -0.88
N LEU A 343 2.22 10.70 0.36
CA LEU A 343 3.50 11.16 0.91
C LEU A 343 3.67 10.59 2.32
N TYR A 344 4.74 9.82 2.53
CA TYR A 344 4.99 9.18 3.81
C TYR A 344 6.48 8.99 4.10
N GLY A 345 6.78 8.85 5.39
CA GLY A 345 8.09 8.46 5.88
C GLY A 345 8.13 6.99 6.26
N GLU A 346 9.18 6.29 5.86
CA GLU A 346 9.43 4.89 6.18
C GLU A 346 10.90 4.66 6.54
N GLU A 347 11.25 3.43 6.92
CA GLU A 347 12.62 3.02 7.23
C GLU A 347 13.33 3.91 8.27
N TRP A 348 12.62 4.14 9.36
CA TRP A 348 12.97 5.06 10.43
C TRP A 348 14.23 4.68 11.23
N ALA A 349 15.01 5.69 11.62
CA ALA A 349 16.14 5.56 12.53
C ALA A 349 16.20 6.70 13.57
N ASP A 350 16.77 6.42 14.75
CA ASP A 350 17.19 7.48 15.68
C ASP A 350 18.50 8.15 15.22
N ARG A 351 18.96 9.17 15.97
CA ARG A 351 20.19 9.92 15.64
C ARG A 351 21.44 9.05 15.56
N ASP A 352 21.45 7.93 16.30
CA ASP A 352 22.58 6.99 16.35
C ASP A 352 22.47 5.91 15.25
N GLY A 353 21.39 5.91 14.45
CA GLY A 353 21.13 4.91 13.40
C GLY A 353 20.39 3.66 13.89
N ARG A 354 19.79 3.69 15.10
CA ARG A 354 18.97 2.56 15.57
C ARG A 354 17.60 2.59 14.90
N LYS A 355 17.25 1.49 14.23
CA LYS A 355 15.99 1.32 13.52
C LYS A 355 14.77 1.47 14.44
N GLN A 356 13.72 2.11 13.94
CA GLN A 356 12.42 2.25 14.62
C GLN A 356 11.33 1.50 13.84
N PRO A 357 10.45 0.73 14.52
CA PRO A 357 9.55 -0.21 13.85
C PRO A 357 8.22 0.39 13.39
N TRP A 358 8.13 1.69 13.08
CA TRP A 358 6.85 2.38 12.88
C TRP A 358 6.16 2.14 11.53
N GLY A 359 6.87 1.56 10.54
CA GLY A 359 6.35 1.41 9.18
C GLY A 359 6.21 2.77 8.47
N ALA A 360 5.34 2.84 7.46
CA ALA A 360 4.99 4.09 6.80
C ALA A 360 4.21 5.02 7.74
N VAL A 361 4.57 6.30 7.80
CA VAL A 361 3.86 7.35 8.54
C VAL A 361 3.54 8.48 7.58
N ALA A 362 2.26 8.80 7.40
CA ALA A 362 1.83 9.82 6.45
C ALA A 362 2.29 11.23 6.83
N PHE A 363 2.76 11.98 5.84
CA PHE A 363 3.16 13.38 5.95
C PHE A 363 2.21 14.29 5.19
N ASP A 364 2.12 15.52 5.66
CA ASP A 364 1.47 16.60 4.92
C ASP A 364 2.53 17.24 4.00
N PRO A 365 2.28 17.42 2.68
CA PRO A 365 3.19 18.15 1.80
C PRO A 365 3.55 19.53 2.34
N ALA A 366 2.61 20.21 3.00
CA ALA A 366 2.85 21.51 3.63
C ALA A 366 3.78 21.44 4.84
N ALA A 367 4.11 20.26 5.37
CA ALA A 367 5.06 20.09 6.47
C ALA A 367 6.50 19.79 5.98
N VAL A 368 6.72 19.73 4.66
CA VAL A 368 8.04 19.45 4.08
C VAL A 368 8.82 20.75 3.86
N VAL A 369 9.95 20.85 4.54
CA VAL A 369 10.96 21.87 4.36
C VAL A 369 12.07 21.30 3.48
N SER A 370 12.24 21.85 2.29
CA SER A 370 13.23 21.37 1.32
C SER A 370 13.93 22.52 0.63
N SER A 371 15.21 22.34 0.29
CA SER A 371 15.99 23.28 -0.52
C SER A 371 15.51 23.33 -1.98
N VAL A 372 14.92 22.22 -2.44
CA VAL A 372 14.26 22.06 -3.75
C VAL A 372 12.77 21.81 -3.49
N PRO A 373 11.86 22.65 -4.00
CA PRO A 373 10.42 22.47 -3.86
C PRO A 373 9.99 21.03 -4.20
N LEU A 374 8.94 20.55 -3.53
CA LEU A 374 8.51 19.15 -3.65
C LEU A 374 8.14 18.78 -5.09
N ASP A 375 7.55 19.73 -5.83
CA ASP A 375 7.14 19.56 -7.24
C ASP A 375 8.32 19.59 -8.22
N ASP A 376 9.45 20.16 -7.80
CA ASP A 376 10.71 20.17 -8.57
C ASP A 376 11.55 18.90 -8.31
N TRP A 377 11.03 17.93 -7.54
CA TRP A 377 11.73 16.67 -7.33
C TRP A 377 11.73 15.85 -8.63
N LYS A 378 12.85 15.19 -8.91
CA LYS A 378 12.93 14.28 -10.06
C LYS A 378 12.45 12.89 -9.65
N PRO A 379 11.59 12.23 -10.44
CA PRO A 379 11.12 10.89 -10.14
C PRO A 379 12.30 9.92 -10.14
N THR A 380 12.30 9.02 -9.16
CA THR A 380 13.24 7.91 -9.05
C THR A 380 12.83 6.71 -9.89
N SER A 381 11.54 6.57 -10.17
CA SER A 381 10.97 5.61 -11.12
C SER A 381 9.64 6.13 -11.66
N GLU A 382 9.28 5.69 -12.85
CA GLU A 382 8.00 5.98 -13.51
C GLU A 382 7.49 4.68 -14.13
N GLU A 383 6.19 4.43 -14.01
CA GLU A 383 5.50 3.30 -14.63
C GLU A 383 4.26 3.82 -15.34
N TYR A 384 4.08 3.43 -16.60
CA TYR A 384 2.91 3.77 -17.41
C TYR A 384 2.04 2.53 -17.59
N GLU A 385 0.77 2.61 -17.22
CA GLU A 385 -0.21 1.56 -17.47
C GLU A 385 -1.13 1.94 -18.64
N GLY A 386 -0.88 1.35 -19.81
CA GLY A 386 -1.71 1.49 -21.01
C GLY A 386 -2.69 0.34 -21.24
N TYR A 387 -3.90 0.66 -21.73
CA TYR A 387 -5.00 -0.23 -22.15
C TYR A 387 -5.66 -1.08 -21.05
N THR A 388 -6.28 -0.43 -20.06
CA THR A 388 -7.15 -1.08 -19.07
C THR A 388 -8.64 -1.06 -19.47
N GLY A 389 -8.97 -1.25 -20.75
CA GLY A 389 -10.37 -1.37 -21.22
C GLY A 389 -11.22 -0.11 -20.95
N ASN A 390 -12.01 -0.11 -19.86
CA ASN A 390 -12.93 0.98 -19.49
C ASN A 390 -12.35 1.97 -18.45
N ALA A 391 -11.12 1.75 -17.97
CA ALA A 391 -10.41 2.67 -17.08
C ALA A 391 -9.42 3.53 -17.91
N GLY A 392 -9.25 4.80 -17.54
CA GLY A 392 -8.32 5.70 -18.22
C GLY A 392 -6.87 5.29 -17.95
N ASN A 393 -5.96 5.62 -18.87
CA ASN A 393 -4.54 5.35 -18.69
C ASN A 393 -3.99 6.18 -17.51
N THR A 394 -3.03 5.62 -16.79
CA THR A 394 -2.38 6.30 -15.66
C THR A 394 -0.87 6.29 -15.81
N LEU A 395 -0.24 7.36 -15.32
CA LEU A 395 1.19 7.45 -15.15
C LEU A 395 1.50 7.54 -13.65
N ASP A 396 2.21 6.55 -13.14
CA ASP A 396 2.65 6.48 -11.76
C ASP A 396 4.11 6.93 -11.64
N ARG A 397 4.35 7.88 -10.74
CA ARG A 397 5.67 8.47 -10.49
C ARG A 397 6.04 8.34 -9.01
N TRP A 398 7.19 7.74 -8.73
CA TRP A 398 7.73 7.63 -7.38
C TRP A 398 8.93 8.54 -7.20
N TYR A 399 9.00 9.20 -6.05
CA TYR A 399 10.07 10.09 -5.66
C TYR A 399 10.57 9.68 -4.28
N HIS A 400 11.89 9.53 -4.14
CA HIS A 400 12.51 9.20 -2.86
C HIS A 400 13.55 10.23 -2.42
N ARG A 401 13.44 10.67 -1.17
CA ARG A 401 14.43 11.49 -0.45
C ARG A 401 14.68 10.91 0.92
N SER A 402 15.75 11.32 1.58
CA SER A 402 15.88 11.10 3.02
C SER A 402 15.55 12.39 3.76
N ALA A 403 15.13 12.32 5.02
CA ALA A 403 14.78 13.51 5.80
C ALA A 403 15.16 13.39 7.28
N VAL A 404 15.40 14.56 7.89
CA VAL A 404 15.34 14.73 9.35
C VAL A 404 13.93 15.12 9.72
N VAL A 405 13.28 14.34 10.58
CA VAL A 405 11.86 14.51 10.92
C VAL A 405 11.73 14.87 12.40
N VAL A 406 10.94 15.90 12.69
CA VAL A 406 10.84 16.53 14.02
C VAL A 406 9.39 16.63 14.45
N TRP A 407 9.09 16.25 15.70
CA TRP A 407 7.77 16.46 16.31
C TRP A 407 7.84 16.50 17.84
N PRO A 408 6.83 17.04 18.54
CA PRO A 408 6.80 17.08 20.01
C PRO A 408 6.84 15.70 20.64
N ARG A 409 7.63 15.53 21.71
CA ARG A 409 7.68 14.27 22.47
C ARG A 409 6.31 13.83 22.98
N GLU A 410 5.49 14.76 23.41
CA GLU A 410 4.16 14.50 23.98
C GLU A 410 3.16 13.98 22.94
N ARG A 411 3.41 14.22 21.65
CA ARG A 411 2.54 13.85 20.52
C ARG A 411 3.10 12.69 19.71
N HIS A 412 4.10 11.98 20.26
CA HIS A 412 4.79 10.89 19.57
C HIS A 412 3.82 9.84 18.99
N TYR A 413 2.84 9.39 19.78
CA TYR A 413 1.89 8.38 19.32
C TYR A 413 0.88 8.92 18.29
N ASP A 414 0.52 10.20 18.37
CA ASP A 414 -0.35 10.82 17.37
C ASP A 414 0.34 10.83 16.00
N VAL A 415 1.66 11.02 15.97
CA VAL A 415 2.47 10.99 14.75
C VAL A 415 2.65 9.57 14.24
N VAL A 416 3.18 8.65 15.05
CA VAL A 416 3.54 7.29 14.55
C VAL A 416 2.35 6.42 14.13
N THR A 417 1.13 6.81 14.50
CA THR A 417 -0.10 6.09 14.11
C THR A 417 -0.73 6.62 12.83
N ARG A 418 -0.26 7.74 12.26
CA ARG A 418 -0.83 8.36 11.05
C ARG A 418 -0.67 7.46 9.84
N GLY A 419 -1.79 7.15 9.19
CA GLY A 419 -1.80 6.36 7.95
C GLY A 419 -1.42 4.88 8.12
N ASN A 420 -1.09 4.42 9.34
CA ASN A 420 -0.57 3.06 9.54
C ASN A 420 -0.84 2.47 10.93
N ALA A 421 -2.11 2.41 11.31
CA ALA A 421 -2.52 1.70 12.53
C ALA A 421 -2.05 0.23 12.51
N THR A 422 -2.04 -0.42 11.34
CA THR A 422 -1.68 -1.83 11.16
C THR A 422 -0.26 -2.15 11.64
N ALA A 423 0.74 -1.31 11.35
CA ALA A 423 2.11 -1.49 11.84
C ALA A 423 2.27 -1.08 13.32
N SER A 424 1.46 -0.14 13.80
CA SER A 424 1.52 0.37 15.18
C SER A 424 0.86 -0.57 16.20
N ILE A 425 -0.19 -1.31 15.83
CA ILE A 425 -0.93 -2.18 16.76
C ILE A 425 -0.06 -3.29 17.38
N PRO A 426 0.80 -4.02 16.65
CA PRO A 426 1.72 -4.99 17.26
C PRO A 426 2.63 -4.38 18.34
N GLN A 427 3.08 -3.13 18.14
CA GLN A 427 3.89 -2.42 19.14
C GLN A 427 3.07 -2.06 20.37
N PHE A 428 1.85 -1.55 20.18
CA PHE A 428 0.92 -1.28 21.26
C PHE A 428 0.65 -2.55 22.08
N CYS A 429 0.29 -3.66 21.43
CA CYS A 429 0.06 -4.95 22.07
C CYS A 429 1.30 -5.43 22.87
N SER A 430 2.51 -5.21 22.34
CA SER A 430 3.76 -5.53 23.03
C SER A 430 3.97 -4.67 24.29
N LEU A 431 3.64 -3.38 24.24
CA LEU A 431 3.71 -2.48 25.40
C LEU A 431 2.70 -2.86 26.48
N VAL A 432 1.45 -3.18 26.10
CA VAL A 432 0.43 -3.66 27.04
C VAL A 432 0.86 -4.95 27.72
N LYS A 433 1.39 -5.92 26.96
CA LYS A 433 1.92 -7.19 27.52
C LYS A 433 3.06 -6.97 28.54
N LYS A 434 3.84 -5.91 28.39
CA LYS A 434 4.91 -5.56 29.34
C LYS A 434 4.38 -5.02 30.66
N LEU A 435 3.15 -4.46 30.71
CA LEU A 435 2.55 -3.95 31.95
C LEU A 435 2.49 -5.01 33.06
N ALA A 436 2.21 -6.27 32.70
CA ALA A 436 2.18 -7.39 33.64
C ALA A 436 3.52 -7.63 34.37
N LYS A 437 4.64 -7.19 33.78
CA LYS A 437 5.99 -7.31 34.34
C LYS A 437 6.52 -5.99 34.90
N THR A 438 5.75 -4.91 34.82
CA THR A 438 6.18 -3.59 35.28
C THR A 438 6.09 -3.52 36.81
N PRO A 439 7.15 -3.07 37.51
CA PRO A 439 7.10 -2.88 38.96
C PRO A 439 5.98 -1.92 39.37
N LYS A 440 5.32 -2.19 40.50
CA LYS A 440 4.16 -1.41 41.00
C LYS A 440 4.40 0.11 41.02
N ALA A 441 5.61 0.54 41.36
CA ALA A 441 5.99 1.96 41.40
C ALA A 441 6.00 2.66 40.03
N LYS A 442 6.10 1.91 38.92
CA LYS A 442 6.11 2.44 37.55
C LYS A 442 4.88 2.05 36.74
N LEU A 443 3.94 1.31 37.34
CA LEU A 443 2.79 0.74 36.64
C LEU A 443 1.83 1.82 36.12
N GLU A 444 1.42 2.77 36.96
CA GLU A 444 0.50 3.84 36.56
C GLU A 444 1.06 4.74 35.45
N PRO A 445 2.32 5.24 35.52
CA PRO A 445 2.92 5.95 34.40
C PRO A 445 2.97 5.12 33.11
N ALA A 446 3.35 3.85 33.19
CA ALA A 446 3.41 2.97 32.01
C ALA A 446 2.02 2.71 31.41
N ARG A 447 1.00 2.53 32.25
CA ARG A 447 -0.40 2.43 31.83
C ARG A 447 -0.87 3.71 31.15
N GLY A 448 -0.49 4.88 31.70
CA GLY A 448 -0.74 6.18 31.09
C GLY A 448 -0.13 6.34 29.68
N GLU A 449 1.09 5.83 29.45
CA GLU A 449 1.68 5.77 28.11
C GLU A 449 0.86 4.89 27.16
N CYS A 450 0.46 3.69 27.62
CA CYS A 450 -0.37 2.80 26.81
C CYS A 450 -1.73 3.43 26.46
N LEU A 451 -2.35 4.16 27.40
CA LEU A 451 -3.61 4.86 27.14
C LEU A 451 -3.46 5.97 26.10
N ARG A 452 -2.37 6.73 26.13
CA ARG A 452 -2.08 7.71 25.07
C ARG A 452 -1.92 7.04 23.71
N PHE A 453 -1.20 5.92 23.65
CA PHE A 453 -1.02 5.17 22.41
C PHE A 453 -2.35 4.60 21.90
N ALA A 454 -3.19 4.03 22.79
CA ALA A 454 -4.51 3.54 22.44
C ALA A 454 -5.40 4.66 21.86
N ARG A 455 -5.41 5.85 22.46
CA ARG A 455 -6.18 7.00 21.96
C ARG A 455 -5.73 7.45 20.58
N ALA A 456 -4.42 7.53 20.34
CA ALA A 456 -3.87 7.84 19.03
C ALA A 456 -4.26 6.79 17.97
N LEU A 457 -4.20 5.50 18.31
CA LEU A 457 -4.65 4.41 17.42
C LEU A 457 -6.14 4.49 17.11
N VAL A 458 -6.98 4.80 18.10
CA VAL A 458 -8.42 4.99 17.92
C VAL A 458 -8.71 6.20 17.02
N ALA A 459 -8.01 7.32 17.21
CA ALA A 459 -8.19 8.51 16.37
C ALA A 459 -7.83 8.25 14.89
N ASN A 460 -6.78 7.47 14.65
CA ASN A 460 -6.28 7.08 13.34
C ASN A 460 -6.76 5.69 12.89
N TRP A 461 -7.90 5.20 13.41
CA TRP A 461 -8.39 3.87 13.08
C TRP A 461 -8.73 3.78 11.57
N PRO A 462 -8.28 2.71 10.87
CA PRO A 462 -8.43 2.58 9.43
C PRO A 462 -9.89 2.30 9.04
N HIS A 463 -10.27 2.69 7.83
CA HIS A 463 -11.53 2.27 7.23
C HIS A 463 -11.43 0.80 6.78
N ARG A 464 -12.23 -0.08 7.38
CA ARG A 464 -12.25 -1.52 7.09
C ARG A 464 -13.67 -2.01 6.83
N HIS A 465 -13.91 -2.55 5.64
CA HIS A 465 -15.24 -2.96 5.21
C HIS A 465 -15.24 -4.41 4.71
N SER A 466 -16.30 -5.16 5.04
CA SER A 466 -16.45 -6.59 4.74
C SER A 466 -16.40 -6.96 3.25
N HIS A 467 -16.53 -5.98 2.35
CA HIS A 467 -16.37 -6.19 0.90
C HIS A 467 -14.92 -6.29 0.44
N SER A 468 -13.95 -5.93 1.30
CA SER A 468 -12.52 -6.20 1.08
C SER A 468 -12.20 -7.62 1.55
N HIS A 469 -11.54 -8.43 0.71
CA HIS A 469 -11.15 -9.81 1.05
C HIS A 469 -10.26 -9.82 2.31
N ALA A 470 -10.87 -10.07 3.48
CA ALA A 470 -10.21 -9.87 4.77
C ALA A 470 -9.36 -11.10 5.15
N ALA A 471 -8.05 -11.03 4.87
CA ALA A 471 -7.06 -11.82 5.59
C ALA A 471 -7.02 -11.38 7.08
N PRO A 472 -6.52 -12.23 8.01
CA PRO A 472 -6.30 -11.84 9.40
C PRO A 472 -5.51 -10.53 9.49
N SER A 473 -6.04 -9.55 10.24
CA SER A 473 -5.40 -8.24 10.37
C SER A 473 -4.74 -8.10 11.75
N PRO A 474 -3.59 -7.42 11.86
CA PRO A 474 -3.06 -6.97 13.15
C PRO A 474 -4.09 -6.21 14.00
N CYS A 475 -5.05 -5.52 13.37
CA CYS A 475 -6.14 -4.82 14.06
C CYS A 475 -6.99 -5.73 14.96
N ASP A 476 -7.11 -7.00 14.61
CA ASP A 476 -7.94 -7.97 15.33
C ASP A 476 -7.36 -8.31 16.73
N GLN A 477 -6.11 -7.90 17.01
CA GLN A 477 -5.45 -8.04 18.33
C GLN A 477 -5.72 -6.86 19.28
N PHE A 478 -6.17 -5.72 18.74
CA PHE A 478 -6.37 -4.50 19.53
C PHE A 478 -7.43 -4.63 20.63
N PRO A 479 -8.61 -5.26 20.41
CA PRO A 479 -9.67 -5.35 21.43
C PRO A 479 -9.19 -5.92 22.76
N ALA A 480 -8.46 -7.04 22.73
CA ALA A 480 -7.94 -7.65 23.96
C ALA A 480 -6.94 -6.74 24.69
N SER A 481 -6.12 -5.99 23.95
CA SER A 481 -5.10 -5.12 24.53
C SER A 481 -5.69 -3.82 25.10
N VAL A 482 -6.71 -3.24 24.47
CA VAL A 482 -7.38 -2.04 25.04
C VAL A 482 -8.19 -2.39 26.28
N LEU A 483 -8.85 -3.56 26.32
CA LEU A 483 -9.55 -4.02 27.53
C LEU A 483 -8.57 -4.25 28.69
N ALA A 484 -7.39 -4.82 28.42
CA ALA A 484 -6.35 -5.04 29.43
C ALA A 484 -5.78 -3.74 30.04
N LEU A 485 -6.15 -2.57 29.52
CA LEU A 485 -5.84 -1.29 30.14
C LEU A 485 -6.83 -0.90 31.23
N HIS A 486 -7.93 -1.63 31.45
CA HIS A 486 -8.93 -1.37 32.50
C HIS A 486 -9.48 0.06 32.50
N ASP A 487 -9.60 0.69 31.32
CA ASP A 487 -10.02 2.07 31.15
C ASP A 487 -11.31 2.13 30.31
N ARG A 488 -12.41 2.51 30.97
CA ARG A 488 -13.75 2.54 30.36
C ARG A 488 -13.82 3.49 29.17
N ASP A 489 -13.17 4.65 29.26
CA ASP A 489 -13.26 5.67 28.21
C ASP A 489 -12.47 5.28 26.97
N ALA A 490 -11.34 4.58 27.12
CA ALA A 490 -10.60 3.99 26.00
C ALA A 490 -11.45 2.93 25.26
N VAL A 491 -12.16 2.07 26.00
CA VAL A 491 -13.07 1.08 25.40
C VAL A 491 -14.25 1.75 24.71
N ALA A 492 -14.87 2.76 25.33
CA ALA A 492 -15.99 3.49 24.74
C ALA A 492 -15.57 4.24 23.46
N ALA A 493 -14.41 4.90 23.46
CA ALA A 493 -13.87 5.58 22.28
C ALA A 493 -13.58 4.58 21.14
N PHE A 494 -13.04 3.41 21.47
CA PHE A 494 -12.81 2.34 20.50
C PHE A 494 -14.11 1.82 19.88
N LEU A 495 -15.12 1.47 20.69
CA LEU A 495 -16.42 1.02 20.17
C LEU A 495 -17.09 2.07 19.28
N THR A 496 -16.93 3.35 19.63
CA THR A 496 -17.47 4.48 18.84
C THR A 496 -16.82 4.55 17.46
N VAL A 497 -15.47 4.48 17.36
CA VAL A 497 -14.80 4.58 16.06
C VAL A 497 -15.08 3.38 15.17
N LEU A 498 -15.26 2.19 15.76
CA LEU A 498 -15.63 1.00 14.98
C LEU A 498 -16.98 1.19 14.28
N ALA A 499 -17.98 1.74 14.97
CA ALA A 499 -19.29 1.97 14.37
C ALA A 499 -19.25 2.89 13.14
N GLU A 500 -18.24 3.76 13.05
CA GLU A 500 -18.05 4.68 11.93
C GLU A 500 -17.20 4.08 10.80
N ARG A 501 -16.13 3.36 11.15
CA ARG A 501 -15.03 3.05 10.21
C ARG A 501 -14.81 1.57 9.96
N ASP A 502 -15.31 0.67 10.81
CA ASP A 502 -14.90 -0.74 10.81
C ASP A 502 -16.05 -1.69 11.14
N ASP A 503 -16.44 -2.54 10.18
CA ASP A 503 -17.48 -3.56 10.33
C ASP A 503 -16.95 -5.01 10.38
N VAL A 504 -15.62 -5.19 10.50
CA VAL A 504 -14.96 -6.51 10.43
C VAL A 504 -14.15 -6.89 11.67
N THR A 505 -13.63 -5.94 12.46
CA THR A 505 -12.81 -6.24 13.65
C THR A 505 -13.59 -7.13 14.62
N PRO A 506 -13.09 -8.32 15.03
CA PRO A 506 -13.84 -9.23 15.89
C PRO A 506 -14.21 -8.63 17.25
N LEU A 507 -15.49 -8.69 17.61
CA LEU A 507 -16.03 -8.13 18.86
C LEU A 507 -16.71 -9.15 19.79
N THR A 508 -16.93 -10.37 19.30
CA THR A 508 -17.75 -11.42 19.94
C THR A 508 -17.42 -11.65 21.41
N THR A 509 -16.15 -11.93 21.72
CA THR A 509 -15.70 -12.15 23.10
C THR A 509 -15.42 -10.85 23.84
N PHE A 510 -15.01 -9.80 23.11
CA PHE A 510 -14.61 -8.51 23.68
C PHE A 510 -15.79 -7.78 24.35
N VAL A 511 -16.95 -7.69 23.68
CA VAL A 511 -18.11 -6.95 24.21
C VAL A 511 -18.59 -7.56 25.52
N VAL A 512 -18.71 -8.89 25.58
CA VAL A 512 -19.11 -9.60 26.80
C VAL A 512 -18.10 -9.36 27.93
N ALA A 513 -16.80 -9.47 27.63
CA ALA A 513 -15.75 -9.23 28.62
C ALA A 513 -15.76 -7.78 29.15
N ALA A 514 -15.92 -6.80 28.26
CA ALA A 514 -16.01 -5.39 28.63
C ALA A 514 -17.24 -5.10 29.50
N CYS A 515 -18.42 -5.62 29.14
CA CYS A 515 -19.63 -5.43 29.94
C CYS A 515 -19.53 -6.12 31.31
N ARG A 516 -18.91 -7.31 31.39
CA ARG A 516 -18.65 -7.98 32.68
C ARG A 516 -17.70 -7.18 33.57
N GLU A 517 -16.74 -6.49 32.99
CA GLU A 517 -15.74 -5.70 33.74
C GLU A 517 -16.29 -4.35 34.21
N PHE A 518 -16.98 -3.61 33.34
CA PHE A 518 -17.39 -2.23 33.62
C PHE A 518 -18.87 -2.05 33.98
N GLY A 519 -19.69 -3.09 33.82
CA GLY A 519 -21.14 -3.03 33.97
C GLY A 519 -21.87 -3.16 32.64
N TRP A 520 -23.11 -3.68 32.69
CA TRP A 520 -23.91 -3.93 31.49
C TRP A 520 -24.53 -2.66 30.89
N ASP A 521 -24.64 -1.58 31.66
CA ASP A 521 -25.09 -0.27 31.17
C ASP A 521 -23.94 0.60 30.61
N ALA A 522 -22.69 0.26 30.94
CA ALA A 522 -21.50 1.09 30.73
C ALA A 522 -21.25 1.49 29.27
N PHE A 523 -21.68 0.67 28.30
CA PHE A 523 -21.47 0.89 26.87
C PHE A 523 -22.77 0.91 26.06
N GLY A 524 -23.92 1.11 26.70
CA GLY A 524 -25.22 1.01 26.03
C GLY A 524 -25.38 1.98 24.84
N ARG A 525 -24.77 3.16 24.89
CA ARG A 525 -24.76 4.12 23.77
C ARG A 525 -23.93 3.60 22.60
N GLU A 526 -22.70 3.17 22.87
CA GLU A 526 -21.73 2.74 21.87
C GLU A 526 -22.18 1.45 21.17
N LEU A 527 -22.74 0.49 21.92
CA LEU A 527 -23.30 -0.74 21.35
C LEU A 527 -24.54 -0.48 20.49
N LYS A 528 -25.39 0.48 20.87
CA LYS A 528 -26.51 0.93 20.01
C LYS A 528 -26.02 1.59 18.72
N LEU A 529 -24.91 2.34 18.78
CA LEU A 529 -24.30 2.95 17.60
C LEU A 529 -23.77 1.89 16.63
N LEU A 530 -23.13 0.82 17.13
CA LEU A 530 -22.72 -0.33 16.32
C LEU A 530 -23.92 -1.03 15.66
N MET A 531 -25.02 -1.21 16.38
CA MET A 531 -26.26 -1.75 15.81
C MET A 531 -26.86 -0.82 14.76
N SER A 532 -26.71 0.49 14.94
CA SER A 532 -27.36 1.50 14.12
C SER A 532 -26.41 2.61 13.66
N PRO A 533 -25.43 2.28 12.81
CA PRO A 533 -24.49 3.29 12.35
C PRO A 533 -25.22 4.35 11.51
N PRO A 534 -24.75 5.61 11.54
CA PRO A 534 -25.32 6.68 10.74
C PRO A 534 -25.25 6.34 9.25
N ALA A 535 -26.13 6.95 8.45
CA ALA A 535 -26.02 6.87 7.00
C ALA A 535 -24.67 7.43 6.55
N ASN A 536 -24.10 6.87 5.49
CA ASN A 536 -22.89 7.45 4.90
C ASN A 536 -23.17 8.83 4.30
N GLN A 537 -22.13 9.51 3.80
CA GLN A 537 -22.24 10.84 3.19
C GLN A 537 -23.21 10.92 2.00
N TYR A 538 -23.57 9.79 1.40
CA TYR A 538 -24.52 9.67 0.29
C TYR A 538 -25.95 9.31 0.75
N GLY A 539 -26.21 9.29 2.06
CA GLY A 539 -27.51 8.93 2.63
C GLY A 539 -27.81 7.43 2.61
N HIS A 540 -26.88 6.58 2.18
CA HIS A 540 -27.05 5.13 2.21
C HIS A 540 -26.80 4.59 3.62
N ARG A 541 -27.79 3.87 4.15
CA ARG A 541 -27.65 3.14 5.41
C ARG A 541 -26.99 1.80 5.15
N ARG A 542 -25.94 1.49 5.92
CA ARG A 542 -25.27 0.19 5.87
C ARG A 542 -26.21 -0.93 6.36
N GLU A 543 -26.10 -2.10 5.75
CA GLU A 543 -26.73 -3.32 6.28
C GLU A 543 -26.13 -3.69 7.65
N LEU A 544 -26.86 -4.49 8.43
CA LEU A 544 -26.32 -5.05 9.68
C LEU A 544 -25.13 -5.96 9.36
N ALA A 545 -23.98 -5.66 9.95
CA ALA A 545 -22.79 -6.49 9.76
C ALA A 545 -22.96 -7.84 10.48
N PRO A 546 -22.53 -8.97 9.87
CA PRO A 546 -22.58 -10.28 10.52
C PRO A 546 -21.88 -10.31 11.90
N ARG A 547 -20.70 -9.67 11.99
CA ARG A 547 -19.97 -9.46 13.25
C ARG A 547 -20.86 -8.95 14.36
N ASP A 548 -21.71 -7.99 14.03
CA ASP A 548 -22.49 -7.26 15.02
C ASP A 548 -23.61 -8.11 15.61
N LEU A 549 -24.13 -9.05 14.83
CA LEU A 549 -25.09 -10.03 15.29
C LEU A 549 -24.42 -11.17 16.08
N ASP A 550 -23.17 -11.50 15.77
CA ASP A 550 -22.40 -12.51 16.52
C ASP A 550 -22.16 -12.07 17.97
N TRP A 551 -21.66 -10.85 18.20
CA TRP A 551 -21.45 -10.37 19.56
C TRP A 551 -22.77 -10.12 20.29
N LEU A 552 -23.82 -9.66 19.61
CA LEU A 552 -25.16 -9.52 20.21
C LEU A 552 -25.66 -10.87 20.73
N ALA A 553 -25.49 -11.94 19.95
CA ALA A 553 -25.93 -13.26 20.33
C ALA A 553 -25.15 -13.83 21.52
N GLU A 554 -23.86 -13.50 21.67
CA GLU A 554 -23.12 -13.83 22.90
C GLU A 554 -23.59 -13.01 24.10
N VAL A 555 -23.82 -11.69 23.94
CA VAL A 555 -24.37 -10.84 25.01
C VAL A 555 -25.72 -11.38 25.50
N CYS A 556 -26.64 -11.70 24.59
CA CYS A 556 -27.93 -12.30 24.94
C CYS A 556 -27.81 -13.74 25.47
N GLY A 557 -26.72 -14.44 25.15
CA GLY A 557 -26.42 -15.80 25.60
C GLY A 557 -25.91 -15.89 27.04
N GLU A 558 -25.61 -14.77 27.68
CA GLU A 558 -25.11 -14.71 29.05
C GLU A 558 -26.13 -15.23 30.08
N ARG A 559 -25.67 -16.04 31.02
CA ARG A 559 -26.51 -16.56 32.12
C ARG A 559 -26.38 -15.64 33.33
N THR A 560 -27.04 -14.49 33.27
CA THR A 560 -27.05 -13.49 34.35
C THR A 560 -28.47 -13.14 34.79
N HIS A 561 -28.63 -12.74 36.06
CA HIS A 561 -29.89 -12.24 36.62
C HIS A 561 -29.92 -10.71 36.73
N ASP A 562 -28.88 -10.05 36.23
CA ASP A 562 -28.69 -8.61 36.28
C ASP A 562 -29.84 -7.87 35.54
N PRO A 563 -30.55 -6.93 36.20
CA PRO A 563 -31.59 -6.14 35.56
C PRO A 563 -31.07 -5.21 34.45
N GLU A 564 -29.84 -4.68 34.57
CA GLU A 564 -29.23 -3.80 33.56
C GLU A 564 -28.93 -4.58 32.28
N TRP A 565 -28.45 -5.82 32.41
CA TRP A 565 -28.30 -6.73 31.28
C TRP A 565 -29.62 -6.94 30.54
N ARG A 566 -30.73 -7.19 31.27
CA ARG A 566 -32.05 -7.39 30.63
C ARG A 566 -32.49 -6.17 29.83
N LEU A 567 -32.25 -4.97 30.35
CA LEU A 567 -32.56 -3.72 29.66
C LEU A 567 -31.69 -3.57 28.41
N LEU A 568 -30.36 -3.71 28.53
CA LEU A 568 -29.44 -3.60 27.41
C LEU A 568 -29.78 -4.61 26.30
N ALA A 569 -29.85 -5.90 26.63
CA ALA A 569 -30.18 -6.96 25.69
C ALA A 569 -31.53 -6.68 25.00
N GLY A 570 -32.52 -6.22 25.77
CA GLY A 570 -33.83 -5.86 25.25
C GLY A 570 -33.78 -4.72 24.21
N GLU A 571 -33.02 -3.67 24.49
CA GLU A 571 -32.86 -2.53 23.58
C GLU A 571 -32.06 -2.88 22.32
N LEU A 572 -30.97 -3.64 22.46
CA LEU A 572 -30.14 -4.07 21.35
C LEU A 572 -30.89 -5.03 20.42
N CYS A 573 -31.60 -6.03 20.97
CA CYS A 573 -32.46 -6.91 20.18
C CYS A 573 -33.52 -6.13 19.40
N LYS A 574 -34.15 -5.13 20.04
CA LYS A 574 -35.14 -4.28 19.38
C LYS A 574 -34.52 -3.52 18.21
N ALA A 575 -33.35 -2.91 18.39
CA ALA A 575 -32.64 -2.20 17.33
C ALA A 575 -32.27 -3.14 16.17
N ALA A 576 -31.76 -4.34 16.47
CA ALA A 576 -31.39 -5.34 15.48
C ALA A 576 -32.60 -5.83 14.67
N VAL A 577 -33.72 -6.16 15.32
CA VAL A 577 -34.97 -6.60 14.66
C VAL A 577 -35.53 -5.50 13.78
N THR A 578 -35.59 -4.27 14.28
CA THR A 578 -36.04 -3.11 13.51
C THR A 578 -35.21 -2.98 12.24
N ARG A 579 -33.88 -2.95 12.33
CA ARG A 579 -33.03 -2.80 11.14
C ARG A 579 -33.10 -3.98 10.18
N PHE A 580 -33.17 -5.21 10.71
CA PHE A 580 -33.25 -6.41 9.88
C PHE A 580 -34.55 -6.44 9.06
N CYS A 581 -35.68 -6.06 9.67
CA CYS A 581 -36.99 -6.08 9.02
C CYS A 581 -37.32 -4.80 8.21
N GLU A 582 -36.69 -3.66 8.51
CA GLU A 582 -36.91 -2.37 7.81
C GLU A 582 -35.94 -2.14 6.65
N ARG A 583 -35.04 -3.09 6.37
CA ARG A 583 -34.17 -2.97 5.19
C ARG A 583 -35.04 -2.77 3.96
N ALA A 584 -34.73 -1.75 3.16
CA ALA A 584 -35.41 -1.56 1.89
C ALA A 584 -35.20 -2.82 1.07
N SER A 585 -36.28 -3.52 0.71
CA SER A 585 -36.27 -4.61 -0.25
C SER A 585 -35.79 -4.03 -1.58
N GLN A 586 -34.48 -3.93 -1.78
CA GLN A 586 -33.94 -3.66 -3.10
C GLN A 586 -34.27 -4.89 -3.93
N PRO A 587 -35.00 -4.76 -5.04
CA PRO A 587 -35.24 -5.87 -5.94
C PRO A 587 -33.91 -6.23 -6.61
N ARG A 588 -33.03 -6.93 -5.89
CA ARG A 588 -31.93 -7.65 -6.49
C ARG A 588 -32.56 -8.83 -7.20
N TRP A 589 -32.41 -8.87 -8.53
CA TRP A 589 -32.68 -10.08 -9.29
C TRP A 589 -31.67 -11.14 -8.85
N ALA A 590 -32.02 -11.94 -7.85
CA ALA A 590 -31.23 -13.07 -7.42
C ALA A 590 -31.71 -14.31 -8.18
N PRO A 591 -30.84 -14.99 -8.94
CA PRO A 591 -31.23 -16.24 -9.57
C PRO A 591 -31.60 -17.27 -8.48
N PRO A 592 -32.67 -18.07 -8.70
CA PRO A 592 -33.14 -19.04 -7.71
C PRO A 592 -32.13 -20.16 -7.39
N ASP A 593 -31.14 -20.37 -8.27
CA ASP A 593 -30.09 -21.40 -8.13
C ASP A 593 -28.76 -20.80 -7.62
N ARG A 594 -28.80 -19.77 -6.77
CA ARG A 594 -27.58 -19.24 -6.15
C ARG A 594 -26.95 -20.26 -5.20
N THR A 595 -25.63 -20.39 -5.28
CA THR A 595 -24.85 -21.32 -4.44
C THR A 595 -24.26 -20.65 -3.20
N THR A 596 -24.38 -19.32 -3.08
CA THR A 596 -23.81 -18.53 -1.99
C THR A 596 -24.90 -17.76 -1.25
N ALA A 597 -24.80 -17.78 0.08
CA ALA A 597 -25.69 -17.03 0.96
C ALA A 597 -25.40 -15.53 0.88
N THR A 598 -26.44 -14.70 0.96
CA THR A 598 -26.26 -13.26 1.19
C THR A 598 -25.77 -13.00 2.60
N ALA A 599 -25.22 -11.82 2.85
CA ALA A 599 -24.82 -11.39 4.19
C ALA A 599 -25.97 -11.50 5.20
N ALA A 600 -27.20 -11.16 4.77
CA ALA A 600 -28.37 -11.27 5.61
C ALA A 600 -28.81 -12.72 5.91
N GLU A 601 -28.70 -13.64 4.94
CA GLU A 601 -28.96 -15.06 5.16
C GLU A 601 -27.93 -15.67 6.10
N ALA A 602 -26.65 -15.37 5.89
CA ALA A 602 -25.55 -15.84 6.74
C ALA A 602 -25.69 -15.35 8.19
N SER A 603 -26.29 -14.17 8.39
CA SER A 603 -26.46 -13.54 9.71
C SER A 603 -27.73 -13.95 10.46
N LEU A 604 -28.68 -14.59 9.78
CA LEU A 604 -29.97 -14.98 10.34
C LEU A 604 -29.86 -15.88 11.59
N PRO A 605 -28.97 -16.89 11.64
CA PRO A 605 -28.82 -17.73 12.83
C PRO A 605 -28.40 -16.93 14.07
N ALA A 606 -27.44 -16.00 13.94
CA ALA A 606 -26.97 -15.19 15.06
C ALA A 606 -28.08 -14.30 15.63
N LEU A 607 -28.85 -13.62 14.76
CA LEU A 607 -29.98 -12.79 15.20
C LEU A 607 -31.05 -13.61 15.94
N LEU A 608 -31.50 -14.73 15.37
CA LEU A 608 -32.53 -15.56 16.00
C LEU A 608 -32.04 -16.20 17.30
N ARG A 609 -30.76 -16.58 17.37
CA ARG A 609 -30.10 -17.06 18.60
C ARG A 609 -30.17 -16.00 19.69
N ALA A 610 -29.85 -14.74 19.37
CA ALA A 610 -29.92 -13.63 20.32
C ALA A 610 -31.35 -13.43 20.86
N LEU A 611 -32.35 -13.42 19.97
CA LEU A 611 -33.75 -13.22 20.35
C LEU A 611 -34.28 -14.35 21.24
N ALA A 612 -33.97 -15.59 20.90
CA ALA A 612 -34.34 -16.75 21.71
C ALA A 612 -33.67 -16.70 23.09
N ALA A 613 -32.38 -16.38 23.15
CA ALA A 613 -31.64 -16.31 24.41
C ALA A 613 -32.12 -15.16 25.32
N ALA A 614 -32.54 -14.04 24.73
CA ALA A 614 -33.13 -12.91 25.44
C ALA A 614 -34.62 -13.10 25.81
N GLY A 615 -35.24 -14.22 25.45
CA GLY A 615 -36.66 -14.51 25.72
C GLY A 615 -37.63 -13.61 24.94
N ARG A 616 -37.26 -13.20 23.72
CA ARG A 616 -38.02 -12.27 22.88
C ARG A 616 -38.79 -13.01 21.80
N ASP A 617 -39.71 -13.88 22.22
CA ASP A 617 -40.47 -14.77 21.32
C ASP A 617 -41.30 -14.00 20.28
N ASP A 618 -41.87 -12.84 20.63
CA ASP A 618 -42.64 -12.00 19.70
C ASP A 618 -41.76 -11.42 18.59
N ASP A 619 -40.56 -10.94 18.92
CA ASP A 619 -39.62 -10.43 17.93
C ASP A 619 -39.01 -11.55 17.09
N LEU A 620 -38.77 -12.71 17.69
CA LEU A 620 -38.35 -13.91 16.98
C LEU A 620 -39.40 -14.30 15.93
N ALA A 621 -40.68 -14.35 16.32
CA ALA A 621 -41.79 -14.61 15.42
C ALA A 621 -41.90 -13.56 14.31
N ARG A 622 -41.66 -12.28 14.63
CA ARG A 622 -41.63 -11.18 13.64
C ARG A 622 -40.55 -11.39 12.58
N VAL A 623 -39.32 -11.72 12.98
CA VAL A 623 -38.21 -11.98 12.04
C VAL A 623 -38.48 -13.20 11.19
N VAL A 624 -38.94 -14.31 11.78
CA VAL A 624 -39.32 -15.53 11.07
C VAL A 624 -40.40 -15.25 10.01
N ARG A 625 -41.43 -14.47 10.37
CA ARG A 625 -42.48 -14.08 9.42
C ARG A 625 -41.90 -13.27 8.26
N PHE A 626 -41.10 -12.25 8.54
CA PHE A 626 -40.45 -11.43 7.51
C PHE A 626 -39.61 -12.27 6.53
N VAL A 627 -38.84 -13.22 7.06
CA VAL A 627 -38.04 -14.17 6.27
C VAL A 627 -38.93 -14.99 5.32
N ARG A 628 -40.04 -15.53 5.83
CA ARG A 628 -40.97 -16.35 5.04
C ARG A 628 -41.76 -15.54 4.01
N GLU A 629 -42.07 -14.30 4.30
CA GLU A 629 -42.76 -13.38 3.39
C GLU A 629 -41.84 -12.85 2.27
N SER A 630 -40.52 -13.10 2.37
CA SER A 630 -39.50 -12.63 1.43
C SER A 630 -38.69 -13.78 0.79
N PRO A 631 -39.33 -14.75 0.10
CA PRO A 631 -38.68 -15.98 -0.37
C PRO A 631 -37.62 -15.76 -1.47
N SER A 632 -37.68 -14.64 -2.20
CA SER A 632 -36.64 -14.27 -3.17
C SER A 632 -35.33 -13.84 -2.49
N GLU A 633 -35.42 -13.26 -1.29
CA GLU A 633 -34.29 -12.75 -0.54
C GLU A 633 -33.73 -13.78 0.45
N PHE A 634 -34.58 -14.63 1.01
CA PHE A 634 -34.19 -15.75 1.87
C PHE A 634 -34.63 -17.08 1.29
N THR A 635 -33.74 -17.72 0.53
CA THR A 635 -34.05 -19.03 -0.07
C THR A 635 -34.07 -20.12 1.00
N LEU A 636 -34.72 -21.24 0.67
CA LEU A 636 -34.64 -22.44 1.49
C LEU A 636 -33.20 -22.93 1.62
N ASP A 637 -32.45 -22.90 0.51
CA ASP A 637 -31.10 -23.42 0.34
C ASP A 637 -30.04 -22.69 1.16
N CYS A 638 -30.05 -21.36 1.11
CA CYS A 638 -28.99 -20.53 1.67
C CYS A 638 -29.40 -19.87 3.01
N GLY A 639 -30.69 -19.64 3.22
CA GLY A 639 -31.21 -18.94 4.40
C GLY A 639 -31.91 -19.88 5.38
N GLN A 640 -33.09 -20.37 5.00
CA GLN A 640 -34.03 -20.94 5.97
C GLN A 640 -33.59 -22.29 6.53
N VAL A 641 -33.22 -23.24 5.67
CA VAL A 641 -32.80 -24.60 6.12
C VAL A 641 -31.48 -24.55 6.88
N PRO A 642 -30.42 -23.85 6.43
CA PRO A 642 -29.20 -23.69 7.21
C PRO A 642 -29.44 -23.06 8.59
N ALA A 643 -30.29 -22.03 8.67
CA ALA A 643 -30.61 -21.41 9.95
C ALA A 643 -31.34 -22.36 10.91
N LEU A 644 -32.35 -23.10 10.42
CA LEU A 644 -33.04 -24.11 11.23
C LEU A 644 -32.10 -25.24 11.67
N LYS A 645 -31.21 -25.70 10.79
CA LYS A 645 -30.20 -26.72 11.08
C LYS A 645 -29.24 -26.29 12.19
N ALA A 646 -28.89 -25.00 12.26
CA ALA A 646 -28.07 -24.44 13.33
C ALA A 646 -28.88 -24.21 14.63
N LEU A 647 -30.07 -23.62 14.55
CA LEU A 647 -30.83 -23.13 15.69
C LEU A 647 -31.56 -24.22 16.48
N VAL A 648 -32.11 -25.22 15.80
CA VAL A 648 -32.94 -26.24 16.47
C VAL A 648 -32.10 -27.11 17.43
N PRO A 649 -30.94 -27.69 17.02
CA PRO A 649 -30.08 -28.41 17.96
C PRO A 649 -29.58 -27.51 19.10
N TRP A 650 -29.11 -26.30 18.77
CA TRP A 650 -28.64 -25.34 19.77
C TRP A 650 -29.72 -24.99 20.81
N SER A 651 -30.95 -24.73 20.37
CA SER A 651 -32.06 -24.35 21.27
C SER A 651 -32.44 -25.49 22.22
N ARG A 652 -32.42 -26.75 21.76
CA ARG A 652 -32.62 -27.92 22.61
C ARG A 652 -31.56 -28.04 23.69
N GLU A 653 -30.29 -27.90 23.29
CA GLU A 653 -29.18 -27.96 24.24
C GLU A 653 -29.28 -26.83 25.27
N ARG A 654 -29.66 -25.63 24.82
CA ARG A 654 -29.72 -24.44 25.65
C ARG A 654 -30.92 -24.40 26.60
N PHE A 655 -32.10 -24.78 26.13
CA PHE A 655 -33.38 -24.58 26.84
C PHE A 655 -34.09 -25.91 27.21
N GLY A 656 -33.55 -27.06 26.79
CA GLY A 656 -34.22 -28.37 26.91
C GLY A 656 -35.43 -28.54 25.97
N SER A 657 -35.77 -27.53 25.18
CA SER A 657 -36.91 -27.52 24.26
C SER A 657 -36.67 -26.57 23.09
N VAL A 658 -37.48 -26.69 22.03
CA VAL A 658 -37.42 -25.77 20.87
C VAL A 658 -38.47 -24.68 21.08
N PRO A 659 -38.08 -23.38 21.06
CA PRO A 659 -39.00 -22.26 21.20
C PRO A 659 -40.19 -22.34 20.23
N PRO A 660 -41.42 -21.99 20.65
CA PRO A 660 -42.62 -22.17 19.83
C PRO A 660 -42.53 -21.55 18.41
N PRO A 661 -41.99 -20.34 18.20
CA PRO A 661 -41.92 -19.78 16.84
C PRO A 661 -40.89 -20.50 15.95
N LEU A 662 -39.79 -21.03 16.51
CA LEU A 662 -38.83 -21.86 15.76
C LEU A 662 -39.42 -23.21 15.38
N ARG A 663 -40.19 -23.84 16.29
CA ARG A 663 -40.92 -25.08 15.99
C ARG A 663 -41.93 -24.88 14.86
N ALA A 664 -42.75 -23.83 14.95
CA ALA A 664 -43.71 -23.48 13.90
C ALA A 664 -43.03 -23.20 12.54
N TRP A 665 -41.86 -22.56 12.56
CA TRP A 665 -41.07 -22.35 11.34
C TRP A 665 -40.55 -23.65 10.74
N LEU A 666 -39.99 -24.53 11.56
CA LEU A 666 -39.51 -25.86 11.13
C LEU A 666 -40.64 -26.69 10.51
N ASP A 667 -41.82 -26.72 11.15
CA ASP A 667 -43.01 -27.41 10.63
C ASP A 667 -43.45 -26.85 9.28
N ALA A 668 -43.45 -25.53 9.13
CA ALA A 668 -43.83 -24.87 7.89
C ALA A 668 -42.86 -25.18 6.74
N VAL A 669 -41.55 -25.07 6.97
CA VAL A 669 -40.51 -25.38 5.97
C VAL A 669 -40.52 -26.86 5.60
N ARG A 670 -40.70 -27.74 6.60
CA ARG A 670 -40.84 -29.19 6.37
C ARG A 670 -42.04 -29.49 5.48
N THR A 671 -43.20 -28.91 5.80
CA THR A 671 -44.43 -29.09 5.00
C THR A 671 -44.26 -28.58 3.57
N GLU A 672 -43.56 -27.45 3.38
CA GLU A 672 -43.27 -26.91 2.05
C GLU A 672 -42.38 -27.85 1.22
N LEU A 673 -41.29 -28.35 1.82
CA LEU A 673 -40.38 -29.29 1.17
C LEU A 673 -41.06 -30.63 0.89
N GLU A 674 -41.85 -31.17 1.83
CA GLU A 674 -42.62 -32.42 1.63
C GLU A 674 -43.59 -32.28 0.45
N ARG A 675 -44.25 -31.13 0.29
CA ARG A 675 -45.08 -30.85 -0.89
C ARG A 675 -44.26 -30.76 -2.17
N ALA A 676 -43.11 -30.08 -2.14
CA ALA A 676 -42.23 -29.93 -3.29
C ALA A 676 -41.63 -31.28 -3.74
N THR A 677 -41.35 -32.19 -2.79
CA THR A 677 -40.77 -33.51 -3.06
C THR A 677 -41.80 -34.63 -3.23
N ALA A 678 -43.11 -34.33 -3.14
CA ALA A 678 -44.17 -35.33 -3.21
C ALA A 678 -44.30 -36.00 -4.60
N ARG A 679 -43.86 -35.32 -5.67
CA ARG A 679 -43.94 -35.81 -7.05
C ARG A 679 -42.64 -35.49 -7.78
N GLU A 680 -41.97 -36.52 -8.27
CA GLU A 680 -40.78 -36.36 -9.10
C GLU A 680 -41.16 -35.70 -10.44
N PRO A 681 -40.37 -34.72 -10.92
CA PRO A 681 -40.55 -34.16 -12.25
C PRO A 681 -40.52 -35.27 -13.30
N THR A 682 -41.52 -35.30 -14.19
CA THR A 682 -41.57 -36.28 -15.28
C THR A 682 -40.96 -35.70 -16.54
N PRO A 683 -40.19 -36.48 -17.32
CA PRO A 683 -39.66 -36.02 -18.60
C PRO A 683 -40.81 -35.68 -19.55
N PRO A 684 -40.65 -34.69 -20.45
CA PRO A 684 -41.66 -34.40 -21.47
C PRO A 684 -41.97 -35.65 -22.30
N SER A 685 -43.25 -35.95 -22.49
CA SER A 685 -43.72 -37.13 -23.25
C SER A 685 -43.58 -36.97 -24.76
N ASP A 686 -43.32 -35.75 -25.25
CA ASP A 686 -43.21 -35.38 -26.65
C ASP A 686 -42.22 -34.21 -26.85
N TRP A 687 -42.19 -33.65 -28.07
CA TRP A 687 -41.36 -32.48 -28.40
C TRP A 687 -42.03 -31.15 -28.08
N ALA A 688 -43.24 -31.07 -27.51
CA ALA A 688 -43.83 -29.79 -27.17
C ALA A 688 -43.08 -29.15 -25.99
N ARG A 689 -42.88 -27.84 -26.03
CA ARG A 689 -42.23 -27.03 -24.97
C ARG A 689 -43.08 -25.80 -24.66
N PRO A 690 -42.99 -25.24 -23.43
CA PRO A 690 -43.72 -24.03 -23.08
C PRO A 690 -43.44 -22.89 -24.07
N ALA A 691 -44.48 -22.46 -24.78
CA ALA A 691 -44.43 -21.38 -25.76
C ALA A 691 -44.78 -20.03 -25.10
N THR A 692 -43.94 -19.60 -24.15
CA THR A 692 -44.23 -18.48 -23.23
C THR A 692 -43.57 -17.16 -23.63
N VAL A 693 -43.06 -17.04 -24.86
CA VAL A 693 -42.47 -15.79 -25.33
C VAL A 693 -43.59 -14.76 -25.51
N GLU A 694 -43.49 -13.63 -24.81
CA GLU A 694 -44.55 -12.60 -24.78
C GLU A 694 -44.56 -11.72 -26.04
N CYS A 695 -43.43 -11.62 -26.73
CA CYS A 695 -43.30 -10.82 -27.95
C CYS A 695 -44.20 -11.37 -29.06
N ARG A 696 -45.00 -10.48 -29.67
CA ARG A 696 -45.98 -10.82 -30.73
C ARG A 696 -45.47 -10.57 -32.15
N CYS A 697 -44.17 -10.36 -32.34
CA CYS A 697 -43.59 -10.17 -33.68
C CYS A 697 -43.65 -11.48 -34.48
N GLY A 698 -43.71 -11.40 -35.81
CA GLY A 698 -43.89 -12.59 -36.67
C GLY A 698 -42.87 -13.72 -36.45
N TYR A 699 -41.64 -13.38 -36.06
CA TYR A 699 -40.59 -14.37 -35.76
C TYR A 699 -40.74 -15.00 -34.36
N CYS A 700 -41.19 -14.25 -33.35
CA CYS A 700 -41.48 -14.80 -32.03
C CYS A 700 -42.76 -15.65 -32.05
N THR A 701 -43.74 -15.30 -32.90
CA THR A 701 -44.89 -16.18 -33.17
C THR A 701 -44.43 -17.50 -33.80
N GLN A 702 -43.51 -17.47 -34.78
CA GLN A 702 -42.93 -18.69 -35.34
C GLN A 702 -42.17 -19.52 -34.30
N LEU A 703 -41.41 -18.88 -33.40
CA LEU A 703 -40.75 -19.55 -32.29
C LEU A 703 -41.77 -20.22 -31.36
N ASN A 704 -42.84 -19.52 -30.94
CA ASN A 704 -43.87 -20.08 -30.08
C ASN A 704 -44.63 -21.23 -30.76
N THR A 705 -44.97 -21.10 -32.05
CA THR A 705 -45.57 -22.19 -32.83
C THR A 705 -44.64 -23.40 -32.88
N PHE A 706 -43.34 -23.18 -33.13
CA PHE A 706 -42.36 -24.26 -33.10
C PHE A 706 -42.27 -24.90 -31.72
N LEU A 707 -42.19 -24.11 -30.64
CA LEU A 707 -42.14 -24.62 -29.26
C LEU A 707 -43.37 -25.48 -28.95
N ALA A 708 -44.57 -25.05 -29.34
CA ALA A 708 -45.82 -25.77 -29.11
C ALA A 708 -46.00 -27.06 -29.94
N ASP A 709 -45.23 -27.26 -31.02
CA ASP A 709 -45.35 -28.45 -31.89
C ASP A 709 -44.89 -29.73 -31.16
N PRO A 710 -45.74 -30.75 -30.99
CA PRO A 710 -45.37 -31.98 -30.28
C PRO A 710 -44.46 -32.93 -31.08
N THR A 711 -44.29 -32.68 -32.39
CA THR A 711 -43.56 -33.58 -33.31
C THR A 711 -42.23 -33.00 -33.78
N ALA A 712 -42.13 -31.67 -33.90
CA ALA A 712 -40.94 -31.02 -34.43
C ALA A 712 -39.83 -30.88 -33.38
N ALA A 713 -38.74 -31.64 -33.53
CA ALA A 713 -37.54 -31.52 -32.70
C ALA A 713 -36.64 -30.33 -33.10
N VAL A 714 -36.66 -29.95 -34.39
CA VAL A 714 -35.81 -28.90 -34.96
C VAL A 714 -36.66 -27.92 -35.77
N GLY A 715 -36.50 -26.63 -35.49
CA GLY A 715 -37.14 -25.51 -36.17
C GLY A 715 -36.13 -24.71 -36.96
N ARG A 716 -36.58 -24.08 -38.06
CA ARG A 716 -35.74 -23.25 -38.92
C ARG A 716 -36.46 -21.94 -39.19
N ILE A 717 -35.83 -20.83 -38.80
CA ILE A 717 -36.36 -19.49 -38.99
C ILE A 717 -35.36 -18.68 -39.83
N PRO A 718 -35.57 -18.56 -41.15
CA PRO A 718 -34.80 -17.64 -41.99
C PRO A 718 -35.14 -16.19 -41.62
N ALA A 719 -34.14 -15.40 -41.21
CA ALA A 719 -34.37 -14.03 -40.77
C ALA A 719 -33.11 -13.19 -40.96
N SER A 720 -33.26 -11.86 -41.11
CA SER A 720 -32.11 -10.94 -41.08
C SER A 720 -31.41 -10.96 -39.72
N GLU A 721 -30.18 -10.44 -39.66
CA GLU A 721 -29.36 -10.48 -38.45
C GLU A 721 -30.05 -9.87 -37.23
N ASP A 722 -30.54 -8.64 -37.34
CA ASP A 722 -31.27 -7.95 -36.26
C ASP A 722 -32.45 -8.77 -35.73
N ARG A 723 -33.16 -9.47 -36.62
CA ARG A 723 -34.32 -10.28 -36.27
C ARG A 723 -33.91 -11.59 -35.60
N ARG A 724 -32.79 -12.21 -36.00
CA ARG A 724 -32.24 -13.38 -35.30
C ARG A 724 -31.77 -13.00 -33.90
N SER A 725 -31.02 -11.90 -33.76
CA SER A 725 -30.56 -11.42 -32.45
C SER A 725 -31.73 -11.11 -31.51
N HIS A 726 -32.82 -10.53 -32.02
CA HIS A 726 -34.05 -10.35 -31.25
C HIS A 726 -34.65 -11.69 -30.77
N VAL A 727 -34.75 -12.69 -31.64
CA VAL A 727 -35.30 -14.01 -31.26
C VAL A 727 -34.42 -14.70 -30.21
N ILE A 728 -33.09 -14.61 -30.35
CA ILE A 728 -32.13 -15.13 -29.35
C ILE A 728 -32.34 -14.45 -28.00
N HIS A 729 -32.43 -13.12 -27.96
CA HIS A 729 -32.69 -12.38 -26.73
C HIS A 729 -34.01 -12.80 -26.06
N GLN A 730 -35.06 -13.07 -26.84
CA GLN A 730 -36.34 -13.57 -26.31
C GLN A 730 -36.22 -15.00 -25.75
N ILE A 731 -35.44 -15.87 -26.38
CA ILE A 731 -35.14 -17.23 -25.87
C ILE A 731 -34.45 -17.14 -24.51
N GLU A 732 -33.43 -16.28 -24.38
CA GLU A 732 -32.68 -16.07 -23.14
C GLU A 732 -33.55 -15.47 -22.04
N ARG A 733 -34.28 -14.40 -22.35
CA ARG A 733 -35.17 -13.69 -21.42
C ARG A 733 -36.24 -14.61 -20.83
N HIS A 734 -36.85 -15.45 -21.65
CA HIS A 734 -37.92 -16.36 -21.23
C HIS A 734 -37.41 -17.75 -20.80
N ARG A 735 -36.09 -17.99 -20.84
CA ARG A 735 -35.45 -19.28 -20.54
C ARG A 735 -36.09 -20.46 -21.29
N SER A 736 -36.44 -20.22 -22.56
CA SER A 736 -37.12 -21.19 -23.41
C SER A 736 -36.26 -22.45 -23.62
N ASP A 737 -36.91 -23.60 -23.72
CA ASP A 737 -36.26 -24.91 -23.84
C ASP A 737 -35.77 -25.18 -25.27
N VAL A 738 -34.85 -24.36 -25.75
CA VAL A 738 -34.35 -24.41 -27.11
C VAL A 738 -32.91 -23.91 -27.15
N SER A 739 -32.05 -24.66 -27.86
CA SER A 739 -30.71 -24.21 -28.24
C SER A 739 -30.75 -23.68 -29.67
N HIS A 740 -29.80 -22.82 -30.02
CA HIS A 740 -29.76 -22.21 -31.34
C HIS A 740 -28.39 -22.33 -31.99
N ARG A 741 -28.37 -22.43 -33.32
CA ARG A 741 -27.16 -22.30 -34.14
C ARG A 741 -27.50 -21.63 -35.47
N LEU A 742 -26.48 -21.07 -36.11
CA LEU A 742 -26.65 -20.39 -37.40
C LEU A 742 -26.28 -21.32 -38.56
N GLU A 743 -27.18 -21.47 -39.53
CA GLU A 743 -26.92 -22.17 -40.80
C GLU A 743 -26.67 -21.12 -41.89
N ARG A 744 -25.41 -21.03 -42.35
CA ARG A 744 -24.93 -20.00 -43.29
C ARG A 744 -25.11 -20.41 -44.76
N THR A 745 -26.28 -20.94 -45.10
CA THR A 745 -26.61 -21.40 -46.46
C THR A 745 -27.83 -20.62 -46.97
N GLY A 746 -27.67 -19.88 -48.08
CA GLY A 746 -28.69 -18.97 -48.62
C GLY A 746 -28.72 -17.59 -47.93
N ARG A 747 -29.50 -16.64 -48.45
CA ARG A 747 -29.77 -15.33 -47.81
C ARG A 747 -31.28 -15.07 -47.79
N PRO A 748 -31.89 -14.71 -46.64
CA PRO A 748 -31.26 -14.52 -45.32
C PRO A 748 -30.78 -15.85 -44.68
N TYR A 749 -29.78 -15.77 -43.79
CA TYR A 749 -29.31 -16.94 -43.02
C TYR A 749 -30.39 -17.46 -42.06
N THR A 750 -30.33 -18.77 -41.78
CA THR A 750 -31.37 -19.46 -40.99
C THR A 750 -30.92 -19.69 -39.56
N LEU A 751 -31.75 -19.28 -38.59
CA LEU A 751 -31.61 -19.66 -37.19
C LEU A 751 -32.18 -21.07 -37.02
N VAL A 752 -31.31 -22.04 -36.78
CA VAL A 752 -31.70 -23.43 -36.50
C VAL A 752 -31.88 -23.57 -35.00
N LEU A 753 -33.08 -23.94 -34.61
CA LEU A 753 -33.55 -24.07 -33.23
C LEU A 753 -33.71 -25.56 -32.90
N THR A 754 -33.04 -26.07 -31.89
CA THR A 754 -33.18 -27.46 -31.44
C THR A 754 -33.78 -27.47 -30.05
N LYS A 755 -34.94 -28.13 -29.88
CA LYS A 755 -35.57 -28.20 -28.56
C LYS A 755 -34.72 -28.98 -27.59
N THR A 756 -34.68 -28.49 -26.35
CA THR A 756 -33.95 -29.10 -25.25
C THR A 756 -34.92 -29.50 -24.15
N THR A 757 -34.43 -30.10 -23.08
CA THR A 757 -35.20 -30.42 -21.87
C THR A 757 -34.84 -29.49 -20.72
N GLY A 758 -34.42 -28.26 -21.03
CA GLY A 758 -33.86 -27.33 -20.05
C GLY A 758 -34.75 -27.07 -18.81
N SER A 759 -36.07 -26.92 -18.97
CA SER A 759 -37.01 -26.71 -17.86
C SER A 759 -37.20 -27.97 -17.02
N TYR A 760 -37.26 -29.14 -17.66
CA TYR A 760 -37.28 -30.43 -16.97
C TYR A 760 -36.00 -30.65 -16.17
N GLU A 761 -34.82 -30.44 -16.76
CA GLU A 761 -33.54 -30.59 -16.08
C GLU A 761 -33.40 -29.61 -14.89
N ARG A 762 -33.90 -28.38 -15.02
CA ARG A 762 -33.98 -27.42 -13.90
C ARG A 762 -34.93 -27.93 -12.81
N ALA A 763 -36.09 -28.46 -13.17
CA ALA A 763 -37.04 -29.02 -12.23
C ALA A 763 -36.48 -30.24 -11.49
N VAL A 764 -35.78 -31.14 -12.19
CA VAL A 764 -35.08 -32.28 -11.58
C VAL A 764 -34.01 -31.81 -10.60
N ARG A 765 -33.14 -30.87 -11.00
CA ARG A 765 -32.12 -30.30 -10.10
C ARG A 765 -32.74 -29.65 -8.86
N ARG A 766 -33.87 -28.94 -9.02
CA ARG A 766 -34.61 -28.36 -7.90
C ARG A 766 -35.19 -29.44 -6.99
N TYR A 767 -35.83 -30.47 -7.56
CA TYR A 767 -36.39 -31.60 -6.82
C TYR A 767 -35.32 -32.35 -6.02
N GLU A 768 -34.17 -32.66 -6.63
CA GLU A 768 -33.03 -33.31 -5.96
C GLU A 768 -32.51 -32.45 -4.80
N THR A 769 -32.46 -31.14 -5.02
CA THR A 769 -32.06 -30.16 -4.01
C THR A 769 -33.06 -30.10 -2.86
N ASP A 770 -34.37 -30.02 -3.13
CA ASP A 770 -35.42 -30.02 -2.11
C ASP A 770 -35.43 -31.34 -1.33
N CYS A 771 -35.20 -32.49 -1.98
CA CYS A 771 -35.01 -33.78 -1.32
C CYS A 771 -33.82 -33.78 -0.36
N ARG A 772 -32.70 -33.17 -0.77
CA ARG A 772 -31.52 -33.00 0.10
C ARG A 772 -31.84 -32.11 1.28
N LEU A 773 -32.45 -30.94 1.05
CA LEU A 773 -32.85 -30.01 2.11
C LEU A 773 -33.81 -30.64 3.12
N LEU A 774 -34.79 -31.43 2.66
CA LEU A 774 -35.74 -32.13 3.54
C LEU A 774 -35.04 -33.15 4.45
N ARG A 775 -34.05 -33.87 3.92
CA ARG A 775 -33.20 -34.79 4.72
C ARG A 775 -32.31 -34.04 5.71
N ASP A 776 -31.84 -32.84 5.35
CA ASP A 776 -30.98 -32.00 6.18
C ASP A 776 -31.72 -31.32 7.34
N LEU A 777 -33.05 -31.24 7.29
CA LEU A 777 -33.84 -30.63 8.35
C LEU A 777 -33.77 -31.42 9.67
N PRO A 778 -33.50 -30.76 10.81
CA PRO A 778 -33.44 -31.42 12.11
C PRO A 778 -34.78 -32.07 12.50
N SER A 779 -34.73 -33.22 13.18
CA SER A 779 -35.91 -33.88 13.75
C SER A 779 -36.59 -32.99 14.77
N LEU A 780 -37.90 -33.16 14.99
CA LEU A 780 -38.64 -32.56 16.13
C LEU A 780 -38.61 -33.42 17.39
N VAL A 781 -38.28 -34.70 17.22
CA VAL A 781 -38.04 -35.71 18.28
C VAL A 781 -36.65 -35.52 18.86
#